data_AF-A0A2I6S8V6-F1
#
_entry.id   AF-A0A2I6S8V6-F1
#
_cell.length_a   1.000
_cell.length_b   1.000
_cell.length_c   1.000
_cell.angle_alpha   90.00
_cell.angle_beta   90.00
_cell.angle_gamma   90.00
#
_symmetry.space_group_name_H-M   'P 1'
#
loop_
_entity.id
_entity.type
_entity.pdbx_description
1 polymer ?
#
loop_
_entity_poly.entity_id
_entity_poly.type
_entity_poly.pdbx_seq_one_letter_code
_entity_poly.pdbx_strand_id
1 'polypeptide(L)'
;MQQTQVSVVVPAYNHARYVVEAVESVLAQDIDGLECIVIDDASTDDTRERLATLDDTRVRVMHHDTNRGAHATLTEGLDAARGRVLAVLNSDDRYLPGRLAECMAYIDAGHDLVGSDIRLIDGDGAEVLEHWWIDAFAALKRVRADGGDWVASLLEGNVFMTTSNMVFTRALWQRLRPLRNLRYVHDYDFVLRALREGARLDWIDTPLLDYRLHEANTISAGPLAANLECTALLREHLPALLARTDAPETALQHLASQWSRCERYEVDILRALQHEALVEKDRDWGRMVEDRDRWIAERDAWIAERDAWIAERDRRIRDRDDWIVERDMLIATLRVRLDELHRTPLRYAWRRTRERLGHLRSRAARAFSAMQLPGRRAPTRAAGFNALRGGVERAGAGLSAISFDVFDTLVERCVEPPEWIHRRVAHELANALARDDIDTVWAARRNAETRLRKRALEDGRDHECHYDELLHAWVTELCGRPDAALIARAQDFEARLERHALRAKPGAAAFLAWARERGLRCIAVSDMYLGESHVREILAHCGLGESIDAVHVSSEHGLAKYSTRLHAHVLELEGLTVAQVLHVGDNLYSDALAPCRIGMHGVWFDDARARRRRRRQRRSAQMTARGGIWPGRMQAEIVAERLALEARTTDADPYYRYGLEVLGPIFSLFTLGLVERLRARPADRLMFLARDGHLFMRMYARWRELDDDDALPEPSYVYASRRVVASAAVADGLTAAMIPIALANPKQCGLASILKTYGLLAEDFQEAAARHGLQPIDAPLAAADDERLTAFLADDAVQAAIRTHGRRARTRLEKYFEQQGFFGSRDVAFVDIGWNGTIQHFLAESFGTRADYPDVAGYYFALVNSFHTPGERCGLTDGLLLDGKRGNPCERAAMDFEELFEQGARALEATTLSYDEDADGRVIPVLKGDDAPDRREELACNPRIDALQRGVLAHLEHFHAAQTLTGFDFEALRPYGLALIERAVVYPERDEVALVGGLAHSEDFGHDHVLDISGGDIGWRDFLRPRRLSQRLRAQAWRYAPFARFRNPLPALLARVQHLRQLRGRP
;
A
#
# COMPACT_ATOMS: atom_id res chain seq x y z
N MET A 1 -43.49 -16.30 46.87
CA MET A 1 -42.19 -16.14 46.19
C MET A 1 -41.60 -14.83 46.70
N GLN A 2 -40.46 -14.89 47.40
CA GLN A 2 -39.72 -13.68 47.78
C GLN A 2 -39.37 -12.92 46.49
N GLN A 3 -39.52 -11.59 46.50
CA GLN A 3 -39.20 -10.75 45.36
C GLN A 3 -37.68 -10.71 45.18
N THR A 4 -37.17 -11.08 44.00
CA THR A 4 -35.74 -11.01 43.68
C THR A 4 -35.25 -9.57 43.79
N GLN A 5 -34.28 -9.30 44.67
CA GLN A 5 -33.72 -7.96 44.88
C GLN A 5 -32.49 -7.73 44.00
N VAL A 6 -31.59 -8.70 43.94
CA VAL A 6 -30.33 -8.62 43.18
C VAL A 6 -30.21 -9.82 42.24
N SER A 7 -29.85 -9.57 40.99
CA SER A 7 -29.44 -10.62 40.06
C SER A 7 -27.96 -10.43 39.69
N VAL A 8 -27.15 -11.46 39.89
CA VAL A 8 -25.76 -11.50 39.46
C VAL A 8 -25.65 -12.36 38.22
N VAL A 9 -25.06 -11.82 37.14
CA VAL A 9 -24.84 -12.54 35.89
C VAL A 9 -23.36 -12.95 35.80
N VAL A 10 -23.13 -14.24 35.54
CA VAL A 10 -21.80 -14.85 35.44
C VAL A 10 -21.60 -15.43 34.04
N PRO A 11 -20.92 -14.73 33.12
CA PRO A 11 -20.54 -15.32 31.84
C PRO A 11 -19.37 -16.29 32.03
N ALA A 12 -19.46 -17.48 31.46
CA ALA A 12 -18.44 -18.52 31.54
C ALA A 12 -18.01 -19.00 30.15
N TYR A 13 -16.71 -18.99 29.90
CA TYR A 13 -16.12 -19.58 28.71
C TYR A 13 -14.71 -20.08 29.04
N ASN A 14 -14.52 -21.40 29.04
CA ASN A 14 -13.23 -22.03 29.33
C ASN A 14 -12.61 -21.67 30.70
N HIS A 15 -13.43 -21.57 31.75
CA HIS A 15 -13.04 -21.20 33.11
C HIS A 15 -13.31 -22.31 34.13
N ALA A 16 -13.11 -23.58 33.75
CA ALA A 16 -13.38 -24.73 34.61
C ALA A 16 -12.67 -24.59 35.98
N ARG A 17 -11.47 -24.03 35.99
CA ARG A 17 -10.68 -23.87 37.22
C ARG A 17 -11.31 -22.91 38.24
N TYR A 18 -12.05 -21.91 37.80
CA TYR A 18 -12.45 -20.76 38.64
C TYR A 18 -13.95 -20.61 38.82
N VAL A 19 -14.75 -21.11 37.87
CA VAL A 19 -16.19 -20.81 37.79
C VAL A 19 -16.98 -21.20 39.03
N VAL A 20 -16.60 -22.28 39.71
CA VAL A 20 -17.27 -22.72 40.96
C VAL A 20 -17.01 -21.73 42.09
N GLU A 21 -15.74 -21.33 42.28
CA GLU A 21 -15.37 -20.33 43.30
C GLU A 21 -16.08 -18.99 43.05
N ALA A 22 -16.18 -18.57 41.79
CA ALA A 22 -16.90 -17.36 41.41
C ALA A 22 -18.37 -17.43 41.83
N VAL A 23 -19.09 -18.52 41.50
CA VAL A 23 -20.49 -18.69 41.88
C VAL A 23 -20.65 -18.82 43.40
N GLU A 24 -19.80 -19.58 44.08
CA GLU A 24 -19.81 -19.69 45.55
C GLU A 24 -19.63 -18.33 46.23
N SER A 25 -18.77 -17.46 45.70
CA SER A 25 -18.56 -16.10 46.22
C SER A 25 -19.81 -15.22 46.12
N VAL A 26 -20.64 -15.45 45.09
CA VAL A 26 -21.95 -14.81 44.93
C VAL A 26 -22.94 -15.37 45.95
N LEU A 27 -23.01 -16.69 46.07
CA LEU A 27 -23.95 -17.37 46.99
C LEU A 27 -23.66 -17.09 48.47
N ALA A 28 -22.41 -16.74 48.80
CA ALA A 28 -21.97 -16.31 50.12
C ALA A 28 -22.37 -14.87 50.47
N GLN A 29 -22.94 -14.09 49.54
CA GLN A 29 -23.44 -12.74 49.82
C GLN A 29 -24.75 -12.83 50.62
N ASP A 30 -24.81 -12.12 51.75
CA ASP A 30 -25.97 -12.07 52.64
C ASP A 30 -27.05 -11.11 52.09
N ILE A 31 -27.74 -11.54 51.04
CA ILE A 31 -28.79 -10.78 50.34
C ILE A 31 -30.07 -11.60 50.24
N ASP A 32 -31.14 -11.06 50.83
CA ASP A 32 -32.49 -11.59 50.65
C ASP A 32 -32.95 -11.45 49.19
N GLY A 33 -33.39 -12.55 48.59
CA GLY A 33 -33.86 -12.56 47.19
C GLY A 33 -32.73 -12.43 46.15
N LEU A 34 -31.56 -13.01 46.42
CA LEU A 34 -30.45 -13.15 45.47
C LEU A 34 -30.76 -14.17 44.37
N GLU A 35 -30.48 -13.81 43.12
CA GLU A 35 -30.50 -14.69 41.94
C GLU A 35 -29.10 -14.69 41.28
N CYS A 36 -28.56 -15.86 40.96
CA CYS A 36 -27.31 -16.01 40.21
C CYS A 36 -27.59 -16.68 38.87
N ILE A 37 -27.29 -16.01 37.76
CA ILE A 37 -27.50 -16.53 36.41
C ILE A 37 -26.14 -16.79 35.80
N VAL A 38 -25.82 -18.06 35.57
CA VAL A 38 -24.55 -18.47 34.96
C VAL A 38 -24.81 -18.87 33.52
N ILE A 39 -24.06 -18.32 32.58
CA ILE A 39 -24.21 -18.65 31.16
C ILE A 39 -22.91 -19.20 30.63
N ASP A 40 -22.90 -20.49 30.31
CA ASP A 40 -21.80 -21.16 29.63
C ASP A 40 -21.88 -20.89 28.12
N ASP A 41 -20.96 -20.08 27.62
CA ASP A 41 -20.88 -19.59 26.23
C ASP A 41 -20.17 -20.59 25.32
N ALA A 42 -20.66 -21.84 25.34
CA ALA A 42 -20.12 -22.99 24.61
C ALA A 42 -18.66 -23.31 24.94
N SER A 43 -18.34 -23.45 26.24
CA SER A 43 -17.02 -23.88 26.68
C SER A 43 -16.62 -25.24 26.10
N THR A 44 -15.32 -25.40 25.87
CA THR A 44 -14.68 -26.62 25.35
C THR A 44 -13.89 -27.39 26.41
N ASP A 45 -13.73 -26.82 27.61
CA ASP A 45 -13.14 -27.46 28.78
C ASP A 45 -14.23 -28.00 29.73
N ASP A 46 -13.83 -28.44 30.93
CA ASP A 46 -14.72 -29.02 31.94
C ASP A 46 -15.65 -27.98 32.63
N THR A 47 -15.81 -26.76 32.09
CA THR A 47 -16.64 -25.71 32.70
C THR A 47 -18.08 -26.18 32.87
N ARG A 48 -18.63 -26.84 31.84
CA ARG A 48 -20.01 -27.30 31.82
C ARG A 48 -20.26 -28.38 32.87
N GLU A 49 -19.35 -29.35 32.98
CA GLU A 49 -19.40 -30.41 33.98
C GLU A 49 -19.34 -29.84 35.40
N ARG A 50 -18.51 -28.83 35.63
CA ARG A 50 -18.39 -28.18 36.94
C ARG A 50 -19.62 -27.39 37.31
N LEU A 51 -20.21 -26.66 36.37
CA LEU A 51 -21.49 -25.97 36.61
C LEU A 51 -22.63 -26.94 36.95
N ALA A 52 -22.62 -28.14 36.39
CA ALA A 52 -23.61 -29.17 36.71
C ALA A 52 -23.51 -29.71 38.15
N THR A 53 -22.40 -29.44 38.86
CA THR A 53 -22.24 -29.82 40.27
C THR A 53 -22.89 -28.85 41.26
N LEU A 54 -23.32 -27.67 40.78
CA LEU A 54 -23.94 -26.64 41.61
C LEU A 54 -25.41 -26.98 41.88
N ASP A 55 -25.74 -27.31 43.13
CA ASP A 55 -27.10 -27.61 43.59
C ASP A 55 -27.60 -26.55 44.59
N ASP A 56 -27.90 -25.35 44.07
CA ASP A 56 -28.50 -24.26 44.85
C ASP A 56 -29.66 -23.64 44.06
N THR A 57 -30.83 -23.54 44.69
CA THR A 57 -32.07 -23.02 44.07
C THR A 57 -31.98 -21.56 43.61
N ARG A 58 -30.97 -20.80 44.06
CA ARG A 58 -30.70 -19.43 43.63
C ARG A 58 -29.91 -19.37 42.32
N VAL A 59 -29.31 -20.48 41.88
CA VAL A 59 -28.49 -20.55 40.66
C VAL A 59 -29.33 -21.03 39.48
N ARG A 60 -29.25 -20.30 38.37
CA ARG A 60 -29.81 -20.69 37.08
C ARG A 60 -28.70 -20.77 36.04
N VAL A 61 -28.44 -21.97 35.55
CA VAL A 61 -27.44 -22.21 34.50
C VAL A 61 -28.11 -22.22 33.13
N MET A 62 -27.51 -21.51 32.17
CA MET A 62 -27.89 -21.47 30.76
C MET A 62 -26.69 -21.88 29.90
N HIS A 63 -26.95 -22.41 28.72
CA HIS A 63 -25.90 -22.88 27.81
C HIS A 63 -26.14 -22.37 26.40
N HIS A 64 -25.05 -21.99 25.73
CA HIS A 64 -25.03 -21.80 24.28
C HIS A 64 -24.49 -23.03 23.56
N ASP A 65 -24.97 -23.22 22.33
CA ASP A 65 -24.44 -24.24 21.40
C ASP A 65 -23.16 -23.76 20.71
N THR A 66 -22.99 -22.44 20.58
CA THR A 66 -21.84 -21.80 19.93
C THR A 66 -21.43 -20.56 20.72
N ASN A 67 -20.13 -20.26 20.75
CA ASN A 67 -19.62 -19.07 21.44
C ASN A 67 -20.16 -17.80 20.78
N ARG A 68 -20.85 -16.95 21.54
CA ARG A 68 -21.45 -15.68 21.10
C ARG A 68 -20.65 -14.47 21.56
N GLY A 69 -19.66 -14.67 22.43
CA GLY A 69 -18.80 -13.63 22.97
C GLY A 69 -19.41 -12.92 24.18
N ALA A 70 -18.53 -12.35 25.02
CA ALA A 70 -18.89 -11.80 26.34
C ALA A 70 -20.04 -10.77 26.28
N HIS A 71 -20.01 -9.83 25.34
CA HIS A 71 -21.05 -8.79 25.23
C HIS A 71 -22.46 -9.36 24.99
N ALA A 72 -22.58 -10.39 24.14
CA ALA A 72 -23.86 -11.02 23.80
C ALA A 72 -24.35 -11.87 24.97
N THR A 73 -23.46 -12.68 25.54
CA THR A 73 -23.71 -13.53 26.71
C THR A 73 -24.16 -12.71 27.92
N LEU A 74 -23.45 -11.62 28.22
CA LEU A 74 -23.83 -10.69 29.30
C LEU A 74 -25.17 -10.01 29.03
N THR A 75 -25.41 -9.56 27.79
CA THR A 75 -26.69 -8.94 27.41
C THR A 75 -27.86 -9.91 27.62
N GLU A 76 -27.70 -11.17 27.20
CA GLU A 76 -28.70 -12.22 27.40
C GLU A 76 -28.98 -12.46 28.89
N GLY A 77 -27.94 -12.57 29.71
CA GLY A 77 -28.08 -12.77 31.15
C GLY A 77 -28.72 -11.58 31.87
N LEU A 78 -28.32 -10.35 31.53
CA LEU A 78 -28.88 -9.13 32.11
C LEU A 78 -30.34 -8.91 31.69
N ASP A 79 -30.72 -9.28 30.47
CA ASP A 79 -32.11 -9.27 30.02
C ASP A 79 -32.96 -10.34 30.72
N ALA A 80 -32.37 -11.51 31.01
CA ALA A 80 -33.05 -12.61 31.69
C ALA A 80 -33.15 -12.43 33.22
N ALA A 81 -32.35 -11.53 33.80
CA ALA A 81 -32.32 -11.21 35.22
C ALA A 81 -33.65 -10.66 35.73
N ARG A 82 -33.99 -10.90 37.01
CA ARG A 82 -35.26 -10.46 37.63
C ARG A 82 -35.11 -9.44 38.77
N GLY A 83 -33.90 -9.25 39.29
CA GLY A 83 -33.59 -8.35 40.40
C GLY A 83 -33.79 -6.87 40.08
N ARG A 84 -34.15 -6.07 41.09
CA ARG A 84 -34.17 -4.60 40.96
C ARG A 84 -32.78 -4.04 40.68
N VAL A 85 -31.76 -4.65 41.30
CA VAL A 85 -30.34 -4.35 41.10
C VAL A 85 -29.71 -5.49 40.29
N LEU A 86 -28.84 -5.11 39.37
CA LEU A 86 -28.10 -6.01 38.50
C LEU A 86 -26.62 -5.90 38.82
N ALA A 87 -25.92 -7.03 38.83
CA ALA A 87 -24.48 -7.09 38.98
C ALA A 87 -23.90 -8.11 38.02
N VAL A 88 -22.62 -7.97 37.71
CA VAL A 88 -21.88 -8.91 36.88
C VAL A 88 -20.68 -9.44 37.66
N LEU A 89 -20.37 -10.72 37.51
CA LEU A 89 -19.13 -11.31 37.98
C LEU A 89 -18.55 -12.18 36.87
N ASN A 90 -17.37 -11.82 36.35
CA ASN A 90 -16.66 -12.70 35.43
C ASN A 90 -16.28 -14.00 36.15
N SER A 91 -16.34 -15.12 35.44
CA SER A 91 -16.21 -16.47 36.02
C SER A 91 -14.81 -16.82 36.56
N ASP A 92 -13.83 -15.94 36.40
CA ASP A 92 -12.47 -16.02 36.94
C ASP A 92 -12.26 -15.17 38.22
N ASP A 93 -13.17 -14.25 38.54
CA ASP A 93 -13.09 -13.34 39.67
C ASP A 93 -13.88 -13.86 40.90
N ARG A 94 -13.79 -13.16 42.05
CA ARG A 94 -14.62 -13.48 43.24
C ARG A 94 -15.05 -12.24 44.03
N TYR A 95 -16.27 -12.23 44.53
CA TYR A 95 -16.75 -11.18 45.44
C TYR A 95 -16.23 -11.41 46.87
N LEU A 96 -15.91 -10.33 47.57
CA LEU A 96 -15.63 -10.38 49.00
C LEU A 96 -16.93 -10.28 49.83
N PRO A 97 -16.93 -10.80 51.07
CA PRO A 97 -18.11 -10.74 51.93
C PRO A 97 -18.63 -9.30 52.11
N GLY A 98 -19.95 -9.12 52.00
CA GLY A 98 -20.62 -7.83 52.22
C GLY A 98 -20.68 -6.91 51.00
N ARG A 99 -20.01 -7.23 49.89
CA ARG A 99 -19.96 -6.39 48.69
C ARG A 99 -21.33 -5.92 48.20
N LEU A 100 -22.26 -6.86 47.98
CA LEU A 100 -23.56 -6.52 47.42
C LEU A 100 -24.38 -5.64 48.37
N ALA A 101 -24.27 -5.86 49.68
CA ALA A 101 -24.96 -5.05 50.69
C ALA A 101 -24.45 -3.61 50.70
N GLU A 102 -23.13 -3.41 50.62
CA GLU A 102 -22.54 -2.08 50.54
C GLU A 102 -22.94 -1.36 49.24
N CYS A 103 -22.82 -2.01 48.08
CA CYS A 103 -23.25 -1.41 46.81
C CYS A 103 -24.75 -1.04 46.82
N MET A 104 -25.60 -1.90 47.42
CA MET A 104 -27.03 -1.62 47.54
C MET A 104 -27.33 -0.37 48.36
N ALA A 105 -26.58 -0.10 49.43
CA ALA A 105 -26.77 1.11 50.23
C ALA A 105 -26.60 2.38 49.39
N TYR A 106 -25.64 2.40 48.46
CA TYR A 106 -25.44 3.51 47.52
C TYR A 106 -26.55 3.56 46.46
N ILE A 107 -26.97 2.41 45.93
CA ILE A 107 -28.10 2.37 44.99
C ILE A 107 -29.38 2.92 45.65
N ASP A 108 -29.64 2.57 46.91
CA ASP A 108 -30.80 3.04 47.66
C ASP A 108 -30.69 4.53 48.05
N ALA A 109 -29.47 5.07 48.13
CA ALA A 109 -29.21 6.52 48.22
C ALA A 109 -29.38 7.26 46.87
N GLY A 110 -29.81 6.55 45.81
CA GLY A 110 -30.17 7.10 44.51
C GLY A 110 -29.04 7.16 43.50
N HIS A 111 -27.99 6.34 43.67
CA HIS A 111 -26.97 6.13 42.64
C HIS A 111 -27.45 5.07 41.64
N ASP A 112 -27.05 5.23 40.38
CA ASP A 112 -27.47 4.34 39.29
C ASP A 112 -26.47 3.21 39.04
N LEU A 113 -25.19 3.46 39.29
CA LEU A 113 -24.07 2.54 39.05
C LEU A 113 -22.99 2.76 40.13
N VAL A 114 -22.58 1.68 40.77
CA VAL A 114 -21.63 1.68 41.90
C VAL A 114 -20.56 0.62 41.65
N GLY A 115 -19.33 0.97 41.96
CA GLY A 115 -18.19 0.06 41.97
C GLY A 115 -17.45 0.15 43.30
N SER A 116 -16.49 -0.75 43.49
CA SER A 116 -15.65 -0.80 44.69
C SER A 116 -14.19 -0.91 44.33
N ASP A 117 -13.32 -0.61 45.28
CA ASP A 117 -11.91 -0.93 45.16
C ASP A 117 -11.73 -2.44 44.94
N ILE A 118 -10.61 -2.80 44.32
CA ILE A 118 -10.32 -4.20 43.95
C ILE A 118 -9.00 -4.64 44.58
N ARG A 119 -8.94 -5.93 44.95
CA ARG A 119 -7.71 -6.60 45.32
C ARG A 119 -7.28 -7.50 44.16
N LEU A 120 -6.05 -7.37 43.70
CA LEU A 120 -5.53 -8.22 42.64
C LEU A 120 -5.09 -9.56 43.24
N ILE A 121 -5.51 -10.66 42.62
CA ILE A 121 -5.14 -12.02 43.02
C ILE A 121 -4.53 -12.78 41.84
N ASP A 122 -3.68 -13.77 42.12
CA ASP A 122 -3.11 -14.64 41.08
C ASP A 122 -4.03 -15.83 40.73
N GLY A 123 -3.56 -16.69 39.83
CA GLY A 123 -4.27 -17.91 39.43
C GLY A 123 -4.54 -18.90 40.58
N ASP A 124 -3.81 -18.81 41.69
CA ASP A 124 -3.99 -19.64 42.89
C ASP A 124 -4.84 -18.93 43.97
N GLY A 125 -5.19 -17.66 43.74
CA GLY A 125 -6.02 -16.85 44.62
C GLY A 125 -5.27 -16.12 45.72
N ALA A 126 -3.92 -16.09 45.66
CA ALA A 126 -3.09 -15.31 46.56
C ALA A 126 -3.06 -13.84 46.12
N GLU A 127 -2.98 -12.93 47.09
CA GLU A 127 -2.94 -11.49 46.82
C GLU A 127 -1.63 -11.07 46.14
N VAL A 128 -1.76 -10.32 45.04
CA VAL A 128 -0.65 -9.77 44.30
C VAL A 128 -0.33 -8.39 44.86
N LEU A 129 0.82 -8.26 45.52
CA LEU A 129 1.25 -7.01 46.16
C LEU A 129 2.11 -6.12 45.25
N GLU A 130 2.73 -6.70 44.22
CA GLU A 130 3.61 -5.98 43.29
C GLU A 130 3.24 -6.35 41.85
N HIS A 131 2.57 -5.42 41.15
CA HIS A 131 2.27 -5.54 39.73
C HIS A 131 1.97 -4.16 39.15
N TRP A 132 2.34 -3.92 37.88
CA TRP A 132 2.16 -2.61 37.23
C TRP A 132 0.69 -2.16 37.16
N TRP A 133 -0.26 -3.10 37.18
CA TRP A 133 -1.69 -2.76 37.32
C TRP A 133 -2.02 -2.06 38.62
N ILE A 134 -1.34 -2.39 39.72
CA ILE A 134 -1.58 -1.77 41.03
C ILE A 134 -1.26 -0.27 40.92
N ASP A 135 -0.11 0.06 40.34
CA ASP A 135 0.31 1.45 40.14
C ASP A 135 -0.62 2.19 39.17
N ALA A 136 -0.98 1.56 38.05
CA ALA A 136 -1.88 2.13 37.05
C ALA A 136 -3.27 2.41 37.65
N PHE A 137 -3.82 1.46 38.39
CA PHE A 137 -5.11 1.58 39.03
C PHE A 137 -5.10 2.61 40.17
N ALA A 138 -4.03 2.64 40.99
CA ALA A 138 -3.84 3.69 41.99
C ALA A 138 -3.77 5.09 41.36
N ALA A 139 -3.17 5.24 40.18
CA ALA A 139 -3.15 6.51 39.46
C ALA A 139 -4.55 6.95 39.00
N LEU A 140 -5.39 6.02 38.54
CA LEU A 140 -6.79 6.31 38.18
C LEU A 140 -7.59 6.80 39.38
N LYS A 141 -7.44 6.15 40.54
CA LYS A 141 -8.11 6.55 41.79
C LYS A 141 -7.71 7.95 42.26
N ARG A 142 -6.43 8.33 42.09
CA ARG A 142 -5.94 9.67 42.49
C ARG A 142 -6.68 10.79 41.77
N VAL A 143 -7.02 10.64 40.49
CA VAL A 143 -7.77 11.66 39.75
C VAL A 143 -9.08 12.01 40.45
N ARG A 144 -9.77 10.99 40.99
CA ARG A 144 -11.01 11.19 41.75
C ARG A 144 -10.74 11.78 43.13
N ALA A 145 -9.74 11.28 43.85
CA ALA A 145 -9.35 11.76 45.18
C ALA A 145 -8.89 13.23 45.18
N ASP A 146 -8.23 13.67 44.10
CA ASP A 146 -7.71 15.02 43.92
C ASP A 146 -8.78 16.03 43.43
N GLY A 147 -10.07 15.64 43.48
CA GLY A 147 -11.20 16.52 43.17
C GLY A 147 -11.68 16.46 41.71
N GLY A 148 -11.25 15.47 40.93
CA GLY A 148 -11.75 15.24 39.57
C GLY A 148 -13.21 14.79 39.53
N ASP A 149 -13.98 15.37 38.60
CA ASP A 149 -15.32 14.88 38.30
C ASP A 149 -15.29 13.52 37.57
N TRP A 150 -16.45 12.91 37.37
CA TRP A 150 -16.55 11.61 36.69
C TRP A 150 -16.06 11.66 35.23
N VAL A 151 -16.13 12.83 34.57
CA VAL A 151 -15.62 13.01 33.22
C VAL A 151 -14.10 12.96 33.22
N ALA A 152 -13.45 13.68 34.13
CA ALA A 152 -12.00 13.67 34.28
C ALA A 152 -11.48 12.26 34.62
N SER A 153 -12.11 11.56 35.58
CA SER A 153 -11.72 10.20 35.95
C SER A 153 -11.82 9.22 34.78
N LEU A 154 -12.93 9.25 34.03
CA LEU A 154 -13.16 8.38 32.86
C LEU A 154 -12.53 8.90 31.56
N LEU A 155 -11.78 10.01 31.59
CA LEU A 155 -10.88 10.39 30.50
C LEU A 155 -9.42 10.10 30.86
N GLU A 156 -9.11 9.85 32.12
CA GLU A 156 -7.83 9.26 32.52
C GLU A 156 -7.83 7.74 32.25
N GLY A 157 -8.94 7.05 32.50
CA GLY A 157 -9.08 5.62 32.23
C GLY A 157 -10.30 4.98 32.90
N ASN A 158 -10.58 3.72 32.56
CA ASN A 158 -11.67 2.97 33.16
C ASN A 158 -11.37 2.60 34.62
N VAL A 159 -11.77 3.45 35.57
CA VAL A 159 -11.60 3.18 37.01
C VAL A 159 -12.40 1.96 37.50
N PHE A 160 -13.42 1.49 36.76
CA PHE A 160 -14.13 0.27 37.11
C PHE A 160 -13.34 -1.00 36.79
N MET A 161 -12.34 -0.92 35.90
CA MET A 161 -11.39 -1.96 35.49
C MET A 161 -11.97 -3.21 34.81
N THR A 162 -13.16 -3.65 35.22
CA THR A 162 -13.78 -4.91 34.80
C THR A 162 -15.30 -4.79 34.90
N THR A 163 -16.02 -5.51 34.04
CA THR A 163 -17.46 -5.75 34.20
C THR A 163 -17.81 -6.33 35.57
N SER A 164 -16.93 -7.13 36.18
CA SER A 164 -17.11 -7.66 37.54
C SER A 164 -17.32 -6.57 38.58
N ASN A 165 -16.88 -5.34 38.29
CA ASN A 165 -16.96 -4.22 39.22
C ASN A 165 -18.29 -3.46 39.18
N MET A 166 -19.18 -3.83 38.25
CA MET A 166 -20.37 -3.04 37.95
C MET A 166 -21.60 -3.57 38.70
N VAL A 167 -22.12 -2.77 39.63
CA VAL A 167 -23.44 -2.99 40.27
C VAL A 167 -24.33 -1.81 39.91
N PHE A 168 -25.46 -2.04 39.26
CA PHE A 168 -26.29 -0.98 38.69
C PHE A 168 -27.79 -1.28 38.75
N THR A 169 -28.62 -0.23 38.62
CA THR A 169 -30.07 -0.40 38.61
C THR A 169 -30.55 -1.07 37.33
N ARG A 170 -31.62 -1.86 37.43
CA ARG A 170 -32.35 -2.37 36.26
C ARG A 170 -32.81 -1.23 35.33
N ALA A 171 -33.19 -0.09 35.90
CA ALA A 171 -33.62 1.08 35.13
C ALA A 171 -32.47 1.62 34.24
N LEU A 172 -31.25 1.68 34.76
CA LEU A 172 -30.07 2.05 33.97
C LEU A 172 -29.85 1.06 32.82
N TRP A 173 -29.92 -0.24 33.10
CA TRP A 173 -29.81 -1.28 32.07
C TRP A 173 -30.84 -1.12 30.96
N GLN A 174 -32.12 -0.93 31.32
CA GLN A 174 -33.20 -0.77 30.34
C GLN A 174 -33.01 0.42 29.42
N ARG A 175 -32.37 1.49 29.91
CA ARG A 175 -32.05 2.69 29.13
C ARG A 175 -30.87 2.49 28.20
N LEU A 176 -29.89 1.66 28.58
CA LEU A 176 -28.61 1.53 27.87
C LEU A 176 -28.44 0.23 27.09
N ARG A 177 -29.23 -0.82 27.34
CA ARG A 177 -29.09 -2.11 26.65
C ARG A 177 -29.18 -1.96 25.12
N PRO A 178 -28.43 -2.77 24.34
CA PRO A 178 -27.52 -3.84 24.78
C PRO A 178 -26.09 -3.35 25.10
N LEU A 179 -25.21 -4.26 25.54
CA LEU A 179 -23.76 -4.02 25.49
C LEU A 179 -23.30 -4.01 24.03
N ARG A 180 -22.36 -3.12 23.69
CA ARG A 180 -21.80 -3.07 22.32
C ARG A 180 -20.88 -4.27 22.09
N ASN A 181 -20.80 -4.71 20.83
CA ASN A 181 -19.87 -5.73 20.37
C ASN A 181 -18.43 -5.20 20.34
N LEU A 182 -17.88 -4.98 21.53
CA LEU A 182 -16.50 -4.55 21.79
C LEU A 182 -15.82 -5.66 22.60
N ARG A 183 -14.67 -6.14 22.13
CA ARG A 183 -14.03 -7.31 22.72
C ARG A 183 -13.35 -6.98 24.06
N TYR A 184 -12.77 -5.78 24.17
CA TYR A 184 -11.89 -5.42 25.26
C TYR A 184 -12.48 -4.35 26.18
N VAL A 185 -13.29 -3.43 25.66
CA VAL A 185 -13.74 -2.23 26.39
C VAL A 185 -15.26 -2.04 26.41
N HIS A 186 -16.04 -3.13 26.38
CA HIS A 186 -17.50 -3.05 26.45
C HIS A 186 -18.01 -2.56 27.82
N ASP A 187 -17.29 -2.85 28.89
CA ASP A 187 -17.51 -2.30 30.23
C ASP A 187 -17.31 -0.78 30.24
N TYR A 188 -16.19 -0.31 29.69
CA TYR A 188 -15.86 1.10 29.64
C TYR A 188 -16.88 1.88 28.81
N ASP A 189 -17.27 1.35 27.65
CA ASP A 189 -18.34 1.93 26.84
C ASP A 189 -19.66 2.07 27.62
N PHE A 190 -20.05 1.04 28.39
CA PHE A 190 -21.27 1.11 29.17
C PHE A 190 -21.21 2.21 30.23
N VAL A 191 -20.09 2.34 30.95
CA VAL A 191 -19.90 3.39 31.96
C VAL A 191 -19.90 4.79 31.31
N LEU A 192 -19.23 4.97 30.16
CA LEU A 192 -19.23 6.24 29.43
C LEU A 192 -20.63 6.62 28.93
N ARG A 193 -21.40 5.66 28.42
CA ARG A 193 -22.80 5.89 28.03
C ARG A 193 -23.68 6.21 29.23
N ALA A 194 -23.49 5.53 30.37
CA ALA A 194 -24.20 5.85 31.60
C ALA A 194 -23.93 7.30 32.04
N LEU A 195 -22.67 7.73 32.06
CA LEU A 195 -22.32 9.10 32.39
C LEU A 195 -22.90 10.11 31.39
N ARG A 196 -22.87 9.79 30.09
CA ARG A 196 -23.45 10.63 29.02
C ARG A 196 -24.96 10.87 29.23
N GLU A 197 -25.70 9.82 29.57
CA GLU A 197 -27.14 9.87 29.87
C GLU A 197 -27.45 10.43 31.28
N GLY A 198 -26.45 10.93 31.99
CA GLY A 198 -26.61 11.58 33.29
C GLY A 198 -26.87 10.63 34.46
N ALA A 199 -26.42 9.38 34.37
CA ALA A 199 -26.46 8.45 35.49
C ALA A 199 -25.59 8.96 36.66
N ARG A 200 -26.03 8.70 37.89
CA ARG A 200 -25.27 9.00 39.11
C ARG A 200 -24.34 7.83 39.44
N LEU A 201 -23.04 8.03 39.22
CA LEU A 201 -22.01 7.03 39.52
C LEU A 201 -21.47 7.22 40.94
N ASP A 202 -21.11 6.13 41.62
CA ASP A 202 -20.33 6.14 42.87
C ASP A 202 -19.23 5.07 42.94
N TRP A 203 -18.31 5.26 43.90
CA TRP A 203 -17.17 4.39 44.16
C TRP A 203 -16.96 4.17 45.66
N ILE A 204 -16.78 2.90 46.05
CA ILE A 204 -16.49 2.48 47.43
C ILE A 204 -14.98 2.23 47.55
N ASP A 205 -14.30 2.95 48.45
CA ASP A 205 -12.83 2.82 48.62
C ASP A 205 -12.38 1.53 49.32
N THR A 206 -13.32 0.77 49.90
CA THR A 206 -13.04 -0.55 50.49
C THR A 206 -12.85 -1.58 49.37
N PRO A 207 -11.79 -2.41 49.40
CA PRO A 207 -11.63 -3.51 48.46
C PRO A 207 -12.70 -4.57 48.73
N LEU A 208 -13.63 -4.73 47.79
CA LEU A 208 -14.76 -5.67 47.91
C LEU A 208 -14.84 -6.68 46.76
N LEU A 209 -13.94 -6.58 45.78
CA LEU A 209 -13.83 -7.49 44.64
C LEU A 209 -12.39 -7.98 44.52
N ASP A 210 -12.21 -9.28 44.37
CA ASP A 210 -10.93 -9.84 43.96
C ASP A 210 -10.92 -10.02 42.44
N TYR A 211 -9.96 -9.37 41.77
CA TYR A 211 -9.74 -9.47 40.33
C TYR A 211 -8.55 -10.39 40.03
N ARG A 212 -8.76 -11.40 39.19
CA ARG A 212 -7.75 -12.44 38.96
C ARG A 212 -6.85 -12.17 37.76
N LEU A 213 -5.54 -12.25 37.99
CA LEU A 213 -4.49 -12.17 36.99
C LEU A 213 -4.01 -13.59 36.61
N HIS A 214 -4.13 -13.93 35.33
CA HIS A 214 -3.65 -15.18 34.73
C HIS A 214 -3.34 -15.03 33.24
N GLU A 215 -2.56 -15.95 32.67
CA GLU A 215 -2.07 -15.88 31.28
C GLU A 215 -3.18 -15.76 30.22
N ALA A 216 -4.37 -16.28 30.50
CA ALA A 216 -5.52 -16.23 29.61
C ALA A 216 -6.42 -14.98 29.74
N ASN A 217 -6.04 -13.94 30.52
CA ASN A 217 -6.88 -12.74 30.61
C ASN A 217 -7.02 -12.08 29.23
N THR A 218 -8.24 -11.66 28.88
CA THR A 218 -8.59 -11.17 27.53
C THR A 218 -7.74 -9.98 27.06
N ILE A 219 -7.44 -9.03 27.95
CA ILE A 219 -6.63 -7.84 27.61
C ILE A 219 -5.18 -8.22 27.31
N SER A 220 -4.62 -9.18 28.05
CA SER A 220 -3.24 -9.66 27.91
C SER A 220 -3.01 -10.39 26.56
N ALA A 221 -4.06 -10.98 25.99
CA ALA A 221 -4.00 -11.68 24.70
C ALA A 221 -3.90 -10.75 23.48
N GLY A 222 -4.26 -9.47 23.61
CA GLY A 222 -4.20 -8.50 22.50
C GLY A 222 -4.06 -7.04 22.93
N PRO A 223 -2.97 -6.64 23.62
CA PRO A 223 -2.86 -5.31 24.23
C PRO A 223 -2.99 -4.14 23.22
N LEU A 224 -2.45 -4.31 22.00
CA LEU A 224 -2.57 -3.30 20.95
C LEU A 224 -4.02 -3.15 20.44
N ALA A 225 -4.72 -4.27 20.27
CA ALA A 225 -6.12 -4.24 19.83
C ALA A 225 -7.01 -3.58 20.89
N ALA A 226 -6.76 -3.84 22.18
CA ALA A 226 -7.43 -3.17 23.29
C ALA A 226 -7.20 -1.65 23.28
N ASN A 227 -5.96 -1.19 23.05
CA ASN A 227 -5.64 0.24 22.97
C ASN A 227 -6.31 0.94 21.78
N LEU A 228 -6.36 0.29 20.61
CA LEU A 228 -7.04 0.84 19.43
C LEU A 228 -8.56 0.93 19.63
N GLU A 229 -9.16 -0.10 20.22
CA GLU A 229 -10.60 -0.12 20.55
C GLU A 229 -10.93 0.98 21.58
N CYS A 230 -10.12 1.13 22.63
CA CYS A 230 -10.24 2.21 23.62
C CYS A 230 -10.11 3.61 22.98
N THR A 231 -9.15 3.79 22.06
CA THR A 231 -8.93 5.06 21.35
C THR A 231 -10.13 5.45 20.49
N ALA A 232 -10.70 4.50 19.76
CA ALA A 232 -11.89 4.72 18.95
C ALA A 232 -13.09 5.08 19.83
N LEU A 233 -13.27 4.35 20.94
CA LEU A 233 -14.33 4.59 21.92
C LEU A 233 -14.27 6.01 22.51
N LEU A 234 -13.10 6.44 22.99
CA LEU A 234 -12.95 7.77 23.60
C LEU A 234 -13.18 8.88 22.58
N ARG A 235 -12.70 8.73 21.34
CA ARG A 235 -12.95 9.70 20.26
C ARG A 235 -14.44 9.90 20.00
N GLU A 236 -15.22 8.82 20.06
CA GLU A 236 -16.67 8.85 19.86
C GLU A 236 -17.38 9.62 20.99
N HIS A 237 -17.04 9.35 22.26
CA HIS A 237 -17.74 9.93 23.41
C HIS A 237 -17.24 11.33 23.80
N LEU A 238 -16.03 11.72 23.39
CA LEU A 238 -15.36 12.95 23.84
C LEU A 238 -16.20 14.22 23.69
N PRO A 239 -16.87 14.51 22.56
CA PRO A 239 -17.65 15.75 22.43
C PRO A 239 -18.79 15.85 23.45
N ALA A 240 -19.48 14.73 23.70
CA ALA A 240 -20.60 14.69 24.63
C ALA A 240 -20.12 14.75 26.10
N LEU A 241 -18.98 14.15 26.42
CA LEU A 241 -18.40 14.18 27.77
C LEU A 241 -17.88 15.59 28.12
N LEU A 242 -17.20 16.26 27.21
CA LEU A 242 -16.70 17.62 27.44
C LEU A 242 -17.83 18.64 27.66
N ALA A 243 -19.01 18.40 27.10
CA ALA A 243 -20.20 19.22 27.33
C ALA A 243 -20.81 19.05 28.72
N ARG A 244 -20.40 18.04 29.49
CA ARG A 244 -20.95 17.69 30.82
C ARG A 244 -20.05 18.08 31.99
N THR A 245 -18.82 18.50 31.72
CA THR A 245 -17.89 18.95 32.75
C THR A 245 -17.80 20.47 32.74
N ASP A 246 -17.77 21.07 33.93
CA ASP A 246 -17.51 22.50 34.11
C ASP A 246 -16.00 22.82 33.97
N ALA A 247 -15.15 21.79 33.83
CA ALA A 247 -13.69 21.89 33.74
C ALA A 247 -13.13 21.14 32.50
N PRO A 248 -13.50 21.52 31.26
CA PRO A 248 -13.09 20.81 30.05
C PRO A 248 -11.57 20.83 29.82
N GLU A 249 -10.86 21.84 30.32
CA GLU A 249 -9.39 21.90 30.22
C GLU A 249 -8.73 20.80 31.06
N THR A 250 -9.18 20.60 32.30
CA THR A 250 -8.69 19.54 33.19
C THR A 250 -9.03 18.16 32.62
N ALA A 251 -10.25 17.99 32.13
CA ALA A 251 -10.69 16.77 31.43
C ALA A 251 -9.79 16.43 30.23
N LEU A 252 -9.42 17.42 29.42
CA LEU A 252 -8.50 17.25 28.28
C LEU A 252 -7.05 16.94 28.71
N GLN A 253 -6.60 17.44 29.87
CA GLN A 253 -5.29 17.10 30.43
C GLN A 253 -5.22 15.61 30.81
N HIS A 254 -6.29 15.08 31.42
CA HIS A 254 -6.39 13.65 31.73
C HIS A 254 -6.44 12.78 30.48
N LEU A 255 -7.16 13.20 29.45
CA LEU A 255 -7.12 12.54 28.14
C LEU A 255 -5.70 12.53 27.54
N ALA A 256 -4.98 13.65 27.63
CA ALA A 256 -3.60 13.73 27.15
C ALA A 256 -2.66 12.82 27.95
N SER A 257 -2.85 12.71 29.27
CA SER A 257 -2.15 11.76 30.14
C SER A 257 -2.40 10.31 29.70
N GLN A 258 -3.67 9.95 29.51
CA GLN A 258 -4.07 8.64 29.02
C GLN A 258 -3.43 8.33 27.67
N TRP A 259 -3.48 9.27 26.72
CA TRP A 259 -2.90 9.12 25.39
C TRP A 259 -1.38 8.90 25.45
N SER A 260 -0.69 9.66 26.29
CA SER A 260 0.75 9.52 26.50
C SER A 260 1.12 8.16 27.09
N ARG A 261 0.26 7.57 27.94
CA ARG A 261 0.45 6.18 28.40
C ARG A 261 0.26 5.19 27.27
N CYS A 262 -0.83 5.30 26.50
CA CYS A 262 -1.08 4.42 25.35
C CYS A 262 0.09 4.43 24.35
N GLU A 263 0.62 5.61 24.02
CA GLU A 263 1.79 5.73 23.13
C GLU A 263 3.05 5.05 23.69
N ARG A 264 3.31 5.15 25.00
CA ARG A 264 4.42 4.43 25.65
C ARG A 264 4.21 2.91 25.58
N TYR A 265 3.01 2.44 25.90
CA TYR A 265 2.69 1.01 25.86
C TYR A 265 2.78 0.43 24.45
N GLU A 266 2.37 1.16 23.41
CA GLU A 266 2.54 0.69 22.01
C GLU A 266 4.02 0.43 21.67
N VAL A 267 4.92 1.30 22.12
CA VAL A 267 6.38 1.12 21.91
C VAL A 267 6.89 -0.12 22.62
N ASP A 268 6.44 -0.38 23.85
CA ASP A 268 6.88 -1.52 24.64
C ASP A 268 6.24 -2.85 24.21
N ILE A 269 4.97 -2.85 23.79
CA ILE A 269 4.30 -4.00 23.15
C ILE A 269 5.04 -4.38 21.86
N LEU A 270 5.41 -3.40 21.03
CA LEU A 270 6.19 -3.68 19.82
C LEU A 270 7.56 -4.27 20.15
N ARG A 271 8.20 -3.86 21.25
CA ARG A 271 9.46 -4.46 21.72
C ARG A 271 9.26 -5.87 22.26
N ALA A 272 8.20 -6.11 23.04
CA ALA A 272 7.86 -7.41 23.60
C ALA A 272 7.49 -8.42 22.50
N LEU A 273 6.63 -8.05 21.54
CA LEU A 273 6.32 -8.87 20.36
C LEU A 273 7.57 -9.18 19.53
N GLN A 274 8.48 -8.22 19.42
CA GLN A 274 9.77 -8.44 18.75
C GLN A 274 10.66 -9.40 19.57
N HIS A 275 10.62 -9.34 20.90
CA HIS A 275 11.35 -10.25 21.79
C HIS A 275 10.75 -11.67 21.77
N GLU A 276 9.44 -11.82 21.88
CA GLU A 276 8.74 -13.10 21.76
C GLU A 276 8.96 -13.73 20.40
N ALA A 277 8.89 -12.96 19.31
CA ALA A 277 9.24 -13.46 17.98
C ALA A 277 10.70 -13.92 17.88
N LEU A 278 11.61 -13.34 18.67
CA LEU A 278 13.00 -13.80 18.78
C LEU A 278 13.13 -15.06 19.65
N VAL A 279 12.35 -15.19 20.73
CA VAL A 279 12.33 -16.35 21.63
C VAL A 279 11.63 -17.56 21.00
N GLU A 280 10.52 -17.36 20.29
CA GLU A 280 9.84 -18.39 19.48
C GLU A 280 10.81 -18.94 18.43
N LYS A 281 11.52 -18.04 17.75
CA LYS A 281 12.56 -18.41 16.81
C LYS A 281 13.67 -19.20 17.51
N ASP A 282 14.10 -18.80 18.72
CA ASP A 282 15.10 -19.51 19.52
C ASP A 282 14.64 -20.92 19.97
N ARG A 283 13.34 -21.11 20.29
CA ARG A 283 12.75 -22.44 20.53
C ARG A 283 12.73 -23.31 19.28
N ASP A 284 12.41 -22.73 18.12
CA ASP A 284 12.46 -23.45 16.86
C ASP A 284 13.90 -23.84 16.51
N TRP A 285 14.87 -22.96 16.76
CA TRP A 285 16.29 -23.32 16.68
C TRP A 285 16.66 -24.44 17.66
N GLY A 286 16.13 -24.43 18.89
CA GLY A 286 16.31 -25.49 19.88
C GLY A 286 15.81 -26.85 19.38
N ARG A 287 14.59 -26.91 18.82
CA ARG A 287 14.04 -28.13 18.19
C ARG A 287 14.87 -28.58 16.99
N MET A 288 15.32 -27.66 16.15
CA MET A 288 16.21 -27.98 15.02
C MET A 288 17.58 -28.50 15.50
N VAL A 289 18.07 -28.05 16.65
CA VAL A 289 19.30 -28.55 17.27
C VAL A 289 19.10 -29.95 17.83
N GLU A 290 17.98 -30.23 18.51
CA GLU A 290 17.62 -31.56 18.99
C GLU A 290 17.42 -32.55 17.84
N ASP A 291 16.72 -32.14 16.78
CA ASP A 291 16.52 -32.95 15.57
C ASP A 291 17.84 -33.21 14.84
N ARG A 292 18.72 -32.21 14.78
CA ARG A 292 20.08 -32.36 14.24
C ARG A 292 20.88 -33.35 15.08
N ASP A 293 20.81 -33.27 16.39
CA ASP A 293 21.61 -34.12 17.29
C ASP A 293 21.11 -35.56 17.27
N ARG A 294 19.79 -35.77 17.16
CA ARG A 294 19.18 -37.08 16.88
C ARG A 294 19.64 -37.63 15.53
N TRP A 295 19.61 -36.82 14.47
CA TRP A 295 20.07 -37.24 13.13
C TRP A 295 21.57 -37.57 13.10
N ILE A 296 22.39 -36.81 13.84
CA ILE A 296 23.82 -37.10 14.00
C ILE A 296 24.01 -38.46 14.68
N ALA A 297 23.27 -38.75 15.75
CA ALA A 297 23.35 -40.02 16.46
C ALA A 297 22.94 -41.22 15.57
N GLU A 298 21.84 -41.09 14.82
CA GLU A 298 21.38 -42.12 13.88
C GLU A 298 22.39 -42.37 12.75
N ARG A 299 22.96 -41.29 12.19
CA ARG A 299 24.00 -41.38 11.16
C ARG A 299 25.26 -42.07 11.69
N ASP A 300 25.70 -41.73 12.89
CA ASP A 300 26.91 -42.30 13.48
C ASP A 300 26.74 -43.79 13.79
N ALA A 301 25.53 -44.23 14.19
CA ALA A 301 25.18 -45.64 14.31
C ALA A 301 25.25 -46.37 12.95
N TRP A 302 24.70 -45.78 11.89
CA TRP A 302 24.76 -46.35 10.54
C TRP A 302 26.18 -46.45 9.99
N ILE A 303 27.04 -45.45 10.25
CA ILE A 303 28.46 -45.48 9.87
C ILE A 303 29.16 -46.65 10.57
N ALA A 304 28.92 -46.85 11.87
CA ALA A 304 29.52 -47.95 12.62
C ALA A 304 29.10 -49.32 12.07
N GLU A 305 27.83 -49.50 11.70
CA GLU A 305 27.33 -50.74 11.11
C GLU A 305 27.95 -51.01 9.73
N ARG A 306 28.04 -49.98 8.88
CA ARG A 306 28.69 -50.08 7.56
C ARG A 306 30.17 -50.43 7.68
N ASP A 307 30.89 -49.80 8.61
CA ASP A 307 32.33 -50.04 8.78
C ASP A 307 32.59 -51.48 9.30
N ALA A 308 31.70 -52.03 10.12
CA ALA A 308 31.73 -53.44 10.51
C ALA A 308 31.54 -54.38 9.30
N TRP A 309 30.63 -54.03 8.38
CA TRP A 309 30.41 -54.80 7.15
C TRP A 309 31.61 -54.77 6.20
N ILE A 310 32.28 -53.61 6.08
CA ILE A 310 33.51 -53.45 5.29
C ILE A 310 34.63 -54.32 5.88
N ALA A 311 34.82 -54.30 7.21
CA ALA A 311 35.83 -55.10 7.88
C ALA A 311 35.65 -56.61 7.66
N GLU A 312 34.40 -57.08 7.67
CA GLU A 312 34.06 -58.49 7.38
C GLU A 312 34.30 -58.83 5.90
N ARG A 313 33.93 -57.94 4.97
CA ARG A 313 34.22 -58.14 3.54
C ARG A 313 35.72 -58.22 3.26
N ASP A 314 36.51 -57.33 3.85
CA ASP A 314 37.97 -57.31 3.67
C ASP A 314 38.62 -58.57 4.23
N ARG A 315 38.08 -59.14 5.32
CA ARG A 315 38.51 -60.44 5.84
C ARG A 315 38.28 -61.55 4.81
N ARG A 316 37.07 -61.63 4.23
CA ARG A 316 36.76 -62.63 3.18
C ARG A 316 37.60 -62.49 1.92
N ILE A 317 37.97 -61.27 1.55
CA ILE A 317 38.86 -61.04 0.41
C ILE A 317 40.25 -61.59 0.72
N ARG A 318 40.81 -61.31 1.89
CA ARG A 318 42.11 -61.86 2.30
C ARG A 318 42.11 -63.38 2.32
N ASP A 319 41.11 -64.01 2.94
CA ASP A 319 40.99 -65.47 2.99
C ASP A 319 40.94 -66.09 1.58
N ARG A 320 40.26 -65.43 0.63
CA ARG A 320 40.19 -65.87 -0.76
C ARG A 320 41.51 -65.69 -1.49
N ASP A 321 42.20 -64.59 -1.28
CA ASP A 321 43.49 -64.31 -1.93
C ASP A 321 44.56 -65.29 -1.43
N ASP A 322 44.59 -65.62 -0.14
CA ASP A 322 45.44 -66.67 0.43
C ASP A 322 45.13 -68.04 -0.19
N TRP A 323 43.85 -68.38 -0.36
CA TRP A 323 43.42 -69.61 -1.02
C TRP A 323 43.84 -69.68 -2.50
N ILE A 324 43.81 -68.54 -3.22
CA ILE A 324 44.28 -68.45 -4.62
C ILE A 324 45.79 -68.70 -4.67
N VAL A 325 46.57 -68.07 -3.79
CA VAL A 325 48.03 -68.26 -3.71
C VAL A 325 48.38 -69.73 -3.45
N GLU A 326 47.69 -70.38 -2.52
CA GLU A 326 47.90 -71.80 -2.21
C GLU A 326 47.59 -72.69 -3.42
N ARG A 327 46.50 -72.40 -4.16
CA ARG A 327 46.16 -73.11 -5.40
C ARG A 327 47.13 -72.86 -6.54
N ASP A 328 47.63 -71.64 -6.69
CA ASP A 328 48.61 -71.31 -7.73
C ASP A 328 49.93 -72.03 -7.48
N MET A 329 50.36 -72.18 -6.22
CA MET A 329 51.49 -73.03 -5.85
C MET A 329 51.25 -74.51 -6.19
N LEU A 330 50.05 -75.02 -5.96
CA LEU A 330 49.66 -76.38 -6.32
C LEU A 330 49.65 -76.58 -7.84
N ILE A 331 49.09 -75.62 -8.59
CA ILE A 331 49.05 -75.63 -10.05
C ILE A 331 50.47 -75.56 -10.63
N ALA A 332 51.36 -74.74 -10.07
CA ALA A 332 52.77 -74.68 -10.48
C ALA A 332 53.46 -76.04 -10.26
N THR A 333 53.23 -76.67 -9.12
CA THR A 333 53.78 -78.01 -8.81
C THR A 333 53.22 -79.09 -9.73
N LEU A 334 51.93 -79.03 -10.04
CA LEU A 334 51.28 -79.95 -11.00
C LEU A 334 51.73 -79.69 -12.44
N ARG A 335 52.01 -78.45 -12.83
CA ARG A 335 52.57 -78.10 -14.15
C ARG A 335 53.99 -78.64 -14.33
N VAL A 336 54.83 -78.58 -13.30
CA VAL A 336 56.16 -79.21 -13.33
C VAL A 336 56.04 -80.73 -13.51
N ARG A 337 55.12 -81.38 -12.77
CA ARG A 337 54.83 -82.82 -12.96
C ARG A 337 54.23 -83.14 -14.33
N LEU A 338 53.44 -82.23 -14.91
CA LEU A 338 52.82 -82.41 -16.23
C LEU A 338 53.84 -82.24 -17.36
N ASP A 339 54.78 -81.30 -17.24
CA ASP A 339 55.90 -81.14 -18.17
C ASP A 339 56.87 -82.33 -18.10
N GLU A 340 57.04 -82.95 -16.93
CA GLU A 340 57.78 -84.21 -16.77
C GLU A 340 57.06 -85.42 -17.41
N LEU A 341 55.73 -85.40 -17.48
CA LEU A 341 54.90 -86.46 -18.06
C LEU A 341 54.69 -86.34 -19.59
N HIS A 342 55.00 -85.19 -20.21
CA HIS A 342 54.78 -84.94 -21.64
C HIS A 342 55.98 -85.25 -22.57
N ARG A 343 57.02 -85.93 -22.08
CA ARG A 343 58.06 -86.58 -22.93
C ARG A 343 57.73 -88.04 -23.24
N THR A 344 56.66 -88.34 -23.99
CA THR A 344 56.55 -89.54 -24.86
C THR A 344 55.37 -89.37 -25.84
N PRO A 345 55.44 -89.92 -27.08
CA PRO A 345 54.74 -89.37 -28.23
C PRO A 345 53.42 -90.10 -28.53
N LEU A 346 52.47 -89.43 -29.20
CA LEU A 346 51.82 -89.86 -30.46
C LEU A 346 50.51 -89.10 -30.74
N ARG A 347 50.52 -88.44 -31.92
CA ARG A 347 49.48 -88.48 -32.97
C ARG A 347 48.07 -87.91 -32.73
N TYR A 348 47.86 -86.84 -33.49
CA TYR A 348 46.85 -86.70 -34.55
C TYR A 348 45.38 -86.43 -34.14
N ALA A 349 45.08 -85.13 -34.23
CA ALA A 349 44.24 -84.58 -35.31
C ALA A 349 42.74 -84.50 -35.12
N TRP A 350 42.27 -83.39 -35.72
CA TRP A 350 40.92 -83.16 -36.21
C TRP A 350 39.92 -82.91 -35.09
N ARG A 351 39.22 -81.78 -35.05
CA ARG A 351 38.60 -81.05 -36.15
C ARG A 351 37.77 -79.96 -35.46
N ARG A 352 37.62 -78.82 -36.12
CA ARG A 352 36.39 -78.01 -36.21
C ARG A 352 35.55 -77.93 -34.94
N THR A 353 35.21 -76.75 -34.47
CA THR A 353 34.43 -75.71 -35.17
C THR A 353 34.32 -74.60 -34.12
N ARG A 354 34.21 -73.31 -34.37
CA ARG A 354 34.04 -72.48 -35.54
C ARG A 354 34.14 -71.06 -34.95
N GLU A 355 34.63 -70.12 -35.73
CA GLU A 355 34.06 -68.77 -35.85
C GLU A 355 33.60 -68.10 -34.53
N ARG A 356 34.36 -67.12 -34.02
CA ARG A 356 34.27 -65.73 -34.50
C ARG A 356 32.87 -65.40 -35.01
N LEU A 357 32.15 -64.54 -34.31
CA LEU A 357 31.53 -63.39 -34.96
C LEU A 357 30.99 -62.42 -33.92
N GLY A 358 31.25 -61.13 -34.17
CA GLY A 358 30.15 -60.18 -34.13
C GLY A 358 30.14 -59.20 -32.96
N HIS A 359 31.11 -58.28 -32.96
CA HIS A 359 30.83 -56.83 -32.99
C HIS A 359 29.52 -56.32 -32.35
N LEU A 360 29.60 -55.53 -31.27
CA LEU A 360 29.55 -54.05 -31.31
C LEU A 360 29.40 -53.42 -29.92
N ARG A 361 30.01 -52.24 -29.81
CA ARG A 361 29.62 -51.05 -29.03
C ARG A 361 29.98 -50.95 -27.54
N SER A 362 31.12 -50.27 -27.37
CA SER A 362 31.27 -48.96 -26.71
C SER A 362 31.12 -48.84 -25.19
N ARG A 363 32.25 -48.43 -24.60
CA ARG A 363 32.41 -47.27 -23.70
C ARG A 363 31.35 -47.09 -22.60
N ALA A 364 31.69 -47.51 -21.39
CA ALA A 364 31.54 -46.72 -20.16
C ALA A 364 32.04 -47.55 -18.97
N ALA A 365 33.35 -47.53 -18.71
CA ALA A 365 33.91 -48.01 -17.43
C ALA A 365 35.33 -47.50 -17.24
N ARG A 366 35.45 -46.20 -16.97
CA ARG A 366 36.52 -45.66 -16.13
C ARG A 366 35.90 -44.67 -15.17
N ALA A 367 36.35 -44.77 -13.93
CA ALA A 367 36.12 -43.87 -12.80
C ALA A 367 34.80 -44.05 -12.02
N PHE A 368 34.76 -45.09 -11.18
CA PHE A 368 34.14 -44.98 -9.85
C PHE A 368 35.22 -45.29 -8.81
N SER A 369 36.08 -44.31 -8.61
CA SER A 369 36.95 -44.21 -7.43
C SER A 369 36.94 -42.75 -7.00
N ALA A 370 36.85 -42.56 -5.68
CA ALA A 370 36.83 -41.30 -4.93
C ALA A 370 35.46 -40.61 -4.74
N MET A 371 34.79 -40.96 -3.65
CA MET A 371 34.11 -39.97 -2.79
C MET A 371 34.30 -40.37 -1.32
N GLN A 372 35.46 -40.01 -0.78
CA GLN A 372 35.65 -39.76 0.64
C GLN A 372 35.02 -38.39 0.95
N LEU A 373 34.27 -38.29 2.06
CA LEU A 373 33.70 -37.02 2.56
C LEU A 373 34.82 -36.18 3.22
N PRO A 374 35.17 -34.97 2.72
CA PRO A 374 36.08 -34.06 3.41
C PRO A 374 35.34 -33.06 4.32
N GLY A 375 36.05 -32.51 5.29
CA GLY A 375 35.55 -31.74 6.44
C GLY A 375 34.62 -30.56 6.15
N ARG A 376 33.74 -30.28 7.12
CA ARG A 376 32.75 -29.19 7.12
C ARG A 376 33.42 -27.83 6.87
N ARG A 377 33.16 -27.20 5.71
CA ARG A 377 33.49 -25.79 5.44
C ARG A 377 32.43 -24.88 6.10
N ALA A 378 32.86 -23.74 6.65
CA ALA A 378 31.95 -22.71 7.14
C ALA A 378 31.51 -21.78 5.99
N PRO A 379 30.28 -21.25 6.00
CA PRO A 379 29.83 -20.32 4.97
C PRO A 379 30.58 -18.99 5.09
N THR A 380 30.80 -18.34 3.94
CA THR A 380 31.37 -16.98 3.90
C THR A 380 30.29 -15.95 3.63
N ARG A 381 30.47 -14.71 4.08
CA ARG A 381 29.49 -13.61 3.88
C ARG A 381 29.97 -12.63 2.82
N ALA A 382 29.08 -12.21 1.94
CA ALA A 382 29.30 -11.14 0.97
C ALA A 382 28.21 -10.07 1.10
N ALA A 383 28.59 -8.81 1.30
CA ALA A 383 27.64 -7.69 1.46
C ALA A 383 27.15 -7.07 0.13
N GLY A 384 27.48 -7.70 -1.00
CA GLY A 384 27.20 -7.23 -2.36
C GLY A 384 28.18 -7.80 -3.37
N PHE A 385 27.95 -7.54 -4.67
CA PHE A 385 28.73 -8.13 -5.76
C PHE A 385 30.23 -7.77 -5.72
N ASN A 386 30.61 -6.58 -5.23
CA ASN A 386 32.02 -6.22 -5.06
C ASN A 386 32.71 -7.06 -3.97
N ALA A 387 32.02 -7.31 -2.84
CA ALA A 387 32.55 -8.18 -1.78
C ALA A 387 32.59 -9.65 -2.23
N LEU A 388 31.58 -10.08 -3.00
CA LEU A 388 31.51 -11.40 -3.60
C LEU A 388 32.70 -11.64 -4.55
N ARG A 389 33.03 -10.65 -5.39
CA ARG A 389 34.19 -10.71 -6.29
C ARG A 389 35.48 -10.99 -5.53
N GLY A 390 35.76 -10.24 -4.47
CA GLY A 390 36.93 -10.50 -3.63
C GLY A 390 36.87 -11.87 -2.92
N GLY A 391 35.68 -12.40 -2.65
CA GLY A 391 35.48 -13.74 -2.11
C GLY A 391 35.84 -14.84 -3.11
N VAL A 392 35.38 -14.71 -4.35
CA VAL A 392 35.69 -15.65 -5.45
C VAL A 392 37.19 -15.63 -5.77
N GLU A 393 37.81 -14.45 -5.83
CA GLU A 393 39.26 -14.33 -6.06
C GLU A 393 40.10 -15.01 -4.95
N ARG A 394 39.63 -15.01 -3.69
CA ARG A 394 40.29 -15.70 -2.57
C ARG A 394 40.09 -17.21 -2.57
N ALA A 395 39.00 -17.72 -3.14
CA ALA A 395 38.70 -19.15 -3.16
C ALA A 395 39.65 -19.96 -4.08
N GLY A 396 40.39 -19.28 -4.98
CA GLY A 396 41.56 -19.83 -5.68
C GLY A 396 41.27 -20.52 -7.02
N ALA A 397 42.34 -20.99 -7.68
CA ALA A 397 42.36 -21.46 -9.09
C ALA A 397 41.65 -22.81 -9.38
N GLY A 398 40.96 -23.41 -8.40
CA GLY A 398 40.24 -24.68 -8.54
C GLY A 398 38.76 -24.54 -8.91
N LEU A 399 38.23 -23.32 -8.92
CA LEU A 399 36.84 -23.03 -9.30
C LEU A 399 36.67 -23.08 -10.82
N SER A 400 35.63 -23.79 -11.27
CA SER A 400 35.20 -23.78 -12.68
C SER A 400 33.77 -23.28 -12.87
N ALA A 401 32.99 -23.17 -11.80
CA ALA A 401 31.65 -22.63 -11.84
C ALA A 401 31.26 -21.86 -10.57
N ILE A 402 30.35 -20.90 -10.73
CA ILE A 402 29.61 -20.26 -9.65
C ILE A 402 28.13 -20.57 -9.87
N SER A 403 27.50 -21.17 -8.87
CA SER A 403 26.04 -21.31 -8.87
C SER A 403 25.42 -20.20 -8.03
N PHE A 404 24.28 -19.68 -8.47
CA PHE A 404 23.57 -18.60 -7.83
C PHE A 404 22.15 -19.02 -7.56
N ASP A 405 21.67 -18.67 -6.38
CA ASP A 405 20.26 -18.42 -6.21
C ASP A 405 19.79 -17.28 -7.14
N VAL A 406 18.53 -17.30 -7.55
CA VAL A 406 17.99 -16.36 -8.54
C VAL A 406 17.38 -15.13 -7.88
N PHE A 407 16.37 -15.33 -7.05
CA PHE A 407 15.52 -14.26 -6.51
C PHE A 407 16.15 -13.65 -5.26
N ASP A 408 16.06 -12.33 -5.11
CA ASP A 408 16.76 -11.54 -4.07
C ASP A 408 18.32 -11.62 -4.11
N THR A 409 18.89 -12.48 -4.95
CA THR A 409 20.32 -12.66 -5.22
C THR A 409 20.75 -12.01 -6.54
N LEU A 410 20.33 -12.56 -7.69
CA LEU A 410 20.64 -12.03 -9.03
C LEU A 410 19.63 -10.99 -9.51
N VAL A 411 18.35 -11.26 -9.25
CA VAL A 411 17.23 -10.36 -9.55
C VAL A 411 16.56 -9.93 -8.25
N GLU A 412 15.96 -8.74 -8.24
CA GLU A 412 15.21 -8.26 -7.08
C GLU A 412 13.86 -7.69 -7.46
N ARG A 413 12.89 -7.86 -6.55
CA ARG A 413 11.54 -7.29 -6.69
C ARG A 413 11.50 -5.86 -6.17
N CYS A 414 10.79 -5.01 -6.91
CA CYS A 414 10.49 -3.63 -6.52
C CYS A 414 9.24 -3.50 -5.61
N VAL A 415 8.49 -4.59 -5.41
CA VAL A 415 7.27 -4.63 -4.60
C VAL A 415 7.38 -5.68 -3.49
N GLU A 416 6.90 -5.33 -2.30
CA GLU A 416 6.83 -6.20 -1.13
C GLU A 416 5.55 -5.95 -0.34
N PRO A 417 4.96 -7.00 0.26
CA PRO A 417 5.40 -8.38 0.19
C PRO A 417 4.98 -9.07 -1.14
N PRO A 418 5.62 -10.19 -1.55
CA PRO A 418 5.45 -10.76 -2.89
C PRO A 418 4.04 -11.30 -3.18
N GLU A 419 3.23 -11.56 -2.14
CA GLU A 419 1.86 -12.05 -2.27
C GLU A 419 0.93 -11.04 -2.97
N TRP A 420 1.33 -9.77 -3.09
CA TRP A 420 0.60 -8.77 -3.88
C TRP A 420 0.43 -9.19 -5.34
N ILE A 421 1.46 -9.78 -5.95
CA ILE A 421 1.40 -10.28 -7.33
C ILE A 421 0.29 -11.33 -7.43
N HIS A 422 0.29 -12.31 -6.51
CA HIS A 422 -0.68 -13.39 -6.53
C HIS A 422 -2.10 -12.92 -6.21
N ARG A 423 -2.28 -11.95 -5.30
CA ARG A 423 -3.60 -11.34 -5.03
C ARG A 423 -4.13 -10.59 -6.25
N ARG A 424 -3.25 -9.96 -7.03
CA ARG A 424 -3.63 -9.28 -8.28
C ARG A 424 -4.08 -10.29 -9.34
N VAL A 425 -3.40 -11.44 -9.46
CA VAL A 425 -3.85 -12.56 -10.32
C VAL A 425 -5.21 -13.11 -9.85
N ALA A 426 -5.41 -13.26 -8.54
CA ALA A 426 -6.69 -13.70 -8.00
C ALA A 426 -7.83 -12.72 -8.32
N HIS A 427 -7.56 -11.42 -8.25
CA HIS A 427 -8.53 -10.39 -8.64
C HIS A 427 -8.85 -10.44 -10.14
N GLU A 428 -7.85 -10.65 -10.99
CA GLU A 428 -8.07 -10.82 -12.44
C GLU A 428 -8.97 -12.03 -12.75
N LEU A 429 -8.74 -13.16 -12.07
CA LEU A 429 -9.59 -14.34 -12.18
C LEU A 429 -11.00 -14.08 -11.63
N ALA A 430 -11.13 -13.36 -10.53
CA ALA A 430 -12.43 -12.98 -9.96
C ALA A 430 -13.24 -12.15 -10.98
N ASN A 431 -12.62 -11.15 -11.61
CA ASN A 431 -13.23 -10.33 -12.64
C ASN A 431 -13.63 -11.14 -13.88
N ALA A 432 -12.74 -12.01 -14.37
CA ALA A 432 -13.03 -12.88 -15.52
C ALA A 432 -14.18 -13.86 -15.25
N LEU A 433 -14.40 -14.22 -13.99
CA LEU A 433 -15.50 -15.09 -13.53
C LEU A 433 -16.74 -14.31 -13.07
N ALA A 434 -16.73 -12.98 -13.12
CA ALA A 434 -17.76 -12.10 -12.57
C ALA A 434 -18.10 -12.44 -11.10
N ARG A 435 -17.07 -12.63 -10.27
CA ARG A 435 -17.20 -12.89 -8.83
C ARG A 435 -16.73 -11.68 -8.03
N ASP A 436 -17.52 -11.26 -7.06
CA ASP A 436 -17.19 -10.13 -6.18
C ASP A 436 -16.29 -10.52 -4.99
N ASP A 437 -16.16 -11.82 -4.70
CA ASP A 437 -15.40 -12.33 -3.57
C ASP A 437 -13.99 -12.84 -3.96
N ILE A 438 -13.01 -11.93 -3.84
CA ILE A 438 -11.60 -12.21 -4.08
C ILE A 438 -11.03 -13.18 -3.04
N ASP A 439 -11.52 -13.16 -1.80
CA ASP A 439 -10.96 -13.98 -0.72
C ASP A 439 -11.29 -15.47 -0.92
N THR A 440 -12.46 -15.79 -1.48
CA THR A 440 -12.78 -17.15 -1.93
C THR A 440 -11.88 -17.60 -3.08
N VAL A 441 -11.62 -16.72 -4.05
CA VAL A 441 -10.71 -17.04 -5.17
C VAL A 441 -9.29 -17.28 -4.67
N TRP A 442 -8.84 -16.47 -3.70
CA TRP A 442 -7.57 -16.60 -3.03
C TRP A 442 -7.45 -17.87 -2.16
N ALA A 443 -8.51 -18.22 -1.43
CA ALA A 443 -8.56 -19.43 -0.64
C ALA A 443 -8.44 -20.69 -1.50
N ALA A 444 -9.10 -20.73 -2.66
CA ALA A 444 -9.00 -21.85 -3.61
C ALA A 444 -7.55 -22.06 -4.10
N ARG A 445 -6.78 -20.98 -4.33
CA ARG A 445 -5.35 -21.09 -4.68
C ARG A 445 -4.57 -21.81 -3.59
N ARG A 446 -4.75 -21.38 -2.33
CA ARG A 446 -4.04 -21.93 -1.17
C ARG A 446 -4.40 -23.41 -0.93
N ASN A 447 -5.67 -23.77 -1.13
CA ASN A 447 -6.14 -25.14 -1.03
C ASN A 447 -5.53 -26.03 -2.12
N ALA A 448 -5.51 -25.56 -3.38
CA ALA A 448 -4.87 -26.24 -4.49
C ALA A 448 -3.37 -26.48 -4.21
N GLU A 449 -2.65 -25.44 -3.78
CA GLU A 449 -1.23 -25.51 -3.43
C GLU A 449 -0.96 -26.52 -2.31
N THR A 450 -1.72 -26.45 -1.21
CA THR A 450 -1.57 -27.36 -0.07
C THR A 450 -1.79 -28.82 -0.48
N ARG A 451 -2.79 -29.09 -1.33
CA ARG A 451 -3.07 -30.45 -1.83
C ARG A 451 -1.95 -30.99 -2.71
N LEU A 452 -1.40 -30.16 -3.62
CA LEU A 452 -0.31 -30.58 -4.50
C LEU A 452 0.96 -30.89 -3.72
N ARG A 453 1.34 -30.02 -2.77
CA ARG A 453 2.52 -30.26 -1.92
C ARG A 453 2.37 -31.49 -1.02
N LYS A 454 1.16 -31.78 -0.53
CA LYS A 454 0.89 -33.01 0.23
C LYS A 454 1.08 -34.25 -0.64
N ARG A 455 0.59 -34.24 -1.89
CA ARG A 455 0.82 -35.35 -2.84
C ARG A 455 2.30 -35.56 -3.15
N ALA A 456 3.07 -34.48 -3.33
CA ALA A 456 4.50 -34.60 -3.56
C ALA A 456 5.23 -35.33 -2.41
N LEU A 457 4.87 -35.04 -1.15
CA LEU A 457 5.38 -35.77 0.01
C LEU A 457 4.95 -37.24 0.02
N GLU A 458 3.70 -37.54 -0.32
CA GLU A 458 3.19 -38.92 -0.43
C GLU A 458 3.96 -39.72 -1.50
N ASP A 459 4.44 -39.06 -2.56
CA ASP A 459 5.27 -39.64 -3.61
C ASP A 459 6.78 -39.74 -3.25
N GLY A 460 7.18 -39.36 -2.03
CA GLY A 460 8.59 -39.36 -1.59
C GLY A 460 9.47 -38.25 -2.18
N ARG A 461 8.84 -37.22 -2.77
CA ARG A 461 9.50 -35.98 -3.24
C ARG A 461 9.55 -34.96 -2.11
N ASP A 462 10.34 -33.90 -2.29
CA ASP A 462 10.35 -32.79 -1.33
C ASP A 462 9.01 -32.02 -1.39
N HIS A 463 8.69 -31.24 -0.34
CA HIS A 463 7.43 -30.48 -0.23
C HIS A 463 7.36 -29.29 -1.21
N GLU A 464 7.28 -29.61 -2.50
CA GLU A 464 7.29 -28.70 -3.65
C GLU A 464 6.04 -28.89 -4.52
N CYS A 465 5.68 -27.89 -5.32
CA CYS A 465 4.63 -27.99 -6.33
C CYS A 465 5.01 -27.21 -7.59
N HIS A 466 4.64 -27.73 -8.77
CA HIS A 466 4.91 -27.07 -10.05
C HIS A 466 3.84 -26.01 -10.37
N TYR A 467 4.26 -24.86 -10.92
CA TYR A 467 3.39 -23.73 -11.22
C TYR A 467 2.21 -24.09 -12.13
N ASP A 468 2.48 -24.79 -13.24
CA ASP A 468 1.44 -25.14 -14.19
C ASP A 468 0.40 -26.07 -13.55
N GLU A 469 0.84 -27.06 -12.75
CA GLU A 469 -0.08 -27.92 -11.99
C GLU A 469 -0.92 -27.12 -10.99
N LEU A 470 -0.31 -26.13 -10.33
CA LEU A 470 -1.00 -25.25 -9.39
C LEU A 470 -2.09 -24.43 -10.09
N LEU A 471 -1.79 -23.81 -11.22
CA LEU A 471 -2.78 -23.05 -12.00
C LEU A 471 -3.93 -23.93 -12.50
N HIS A 472 -3.60 -25.10 -13.06
CA HIS A 472 -4.60 -26.07 -13.48
C HIS A 472 -5.51 -26.50 -12.32
N ALA A 473 -4.94 -26.82 -11.16
CA ALA A 473 -5.68 -27.21 -9.97
C ALA A 473 -6.53 -26.06 -9.41
N TRP A 474 -5.98 -24.83 -9.41
CA TRP A 474 -6.67 -23.64 -8.93
C TRP A 474 -7.90 -23.31 -9.79
N VAL A 475 -7.74 -23.21 -11.11
CA VAL A 475 -8.87 -22.93 -12.02
C VAL A 475 -9.90 -24.05 -11.98
N THR A 476 -9.46 -25.32 -11.90
CA THR A 476 -10.38 -26.45 -11.76
C THR A 476 -11.18 -26.39 -10.45
N GLU A 477 -10.56 -25.98 -9.34
CA GLU A 477 -11.27 -25.79 -8.07
C GLU A 477 -12.29 -24.66 -8.15
N LEU A 478 -11.99 -23.57 -8.86
CA LEU A 478 -12.92 -22.44 -9.03
C LEU A 478 -14.12 -22.78 -9.92
N CYS A 479 -13.87 -23.46 -11.05
CA CYS A 479 -14.86 -23.70 -12.09
C CYS A 479 -15.53 -25.09 -12.01
N GLY A 480 -15.04 -25.99 -11.16
CA GLY A 480 -15.44 -27.40 -11.11
C GLY A 480 -14.93 -28.25 -12.28
N ARG A 481 -14.29 -27.63 -13.28
CA ARG A 481 -13.71 -28.26 -14.46
C ARG A 481 -12.50 -27.43 -14.94
N PRO A 482 -11.54 -28.03 -15.67
CA PRO A 482 -10.47 -27.27 -16.28
C PRO A 482 -11.00 -26.27 -17.32
N ASP A 483 -10.37 -25.09 -17.39
CA ASP A 483 -10.67 -24.05 -18.37
C ASP A 483 -9.35 -23.48 -18.92
N ALA A 484 -9.03 -23.83 -20.17
CA ALA A 484 -7.76 -23.46 -20.79
C ALA A 484 -7.63 -21.94 -21.05
N ALA A 485 -8.74 -21.25 -21.31
CA ALA A 485 -8.72 -19.81 -21.59
C ALA A 485 -8.43 -19.01 -20.31
N LEU A 486 -9.03 -19.40 -19.19
CA LEU A 486 -8.77 -18.78 -17.89
C LEU A 486 -7.34 -19.06 -17.39
N ILE A 487 -6.83 -20.26 -17.62
CA ILE A 487 -5.44 -20.61 -17.27
C ILE A 487 -4.45 -19.75 -18.07
N ALA A 488 -4.62 -19.67 -19.39
CA ALA A 488 -3.78 -18.83 -20.24
C ALA A 488 -3.84 -17.36 -19.81
N ARG A 489 -5.04 -16.84 -19.54
CA ARG A 489 -5.23 -15.47 -19.05
C ARG A 489 -4.51 -15.21 -17.72
N ALA A 490 -4.58 -16.13 -16.76
CA ALA A 490 -3.88 -16.00 -15.49
C ALA A 490 -2.35 -16.08 -15.66
N GLN A 491 -1.86 -16.97 -16.51
CA GLN A 491 -0.44 -17.09 -16.86
C GLN A 491 0.10 -15.81 -17.48
N ASP A 492 -0.57 -15.30 -18.51
CA ASP A 492 -0.17 -14.07 -19.21
C ASP A 492 -0.17 -12.86 -18.27
N PHE A 493 -1.15 -12.80 -17.37
CA PHE A 493 -1.26 -11.73 -16.39
C PHE A 493 -0.16 -11.82 -15.31
N GLU A 494 0.08 -13.00 -14.72
CA GLU A 494 1.17 -13.19 -13.75
C GLU A 494 2.54 -12.90 -14.39
N ALA A 495 2.78 -13.36 -15.62
CA ALA A 495 4.00 -13.07 -16.36
C ALA A 495 4.18 -11.57 -16.63
N ARG A 496 3.10 -10.84 -16.95
CA ARG A 496 3.13 -9.37 -17.08
C ARG A 496 3.48 -8.70 -15.75
N LEU A 497 2.87 -9.13 -14.64
CA LEU A 497 3.17 -8.60 -13.31
C LEU A 497 4.63 -8.87 -12.91
N GLU A 498 5.14 -10.08 -13.11
CA GLU A 498 6.54 -10.40 -12.80
C GLU A 498 7.53 -9.57 -13.64
N ARG A 499 7.21 -9.30 -14.92
CA ARG A 499 7.98 -8.36 -15.76
C ARG A 499 7.98 -6.93 -15.24
N HIS A 500 6.93 -6.49 -14.54
CA HIS A 500 6.91 -5.21 -13.83
C HIS A 500 7.60 -5.30 -12.46
N ALA A 501 7.55 -6.42 -11.76
CA ALA A 501 8.09 -6.55 -10.42
C ALA A 501 9.62 -6.71 -10.40
N LEU A 502 10.18 -7.50 -11.32
CA LEU A 502 11.57 -7.97 -11.27
C LEU A 502 12.52 -7.15 -12.14
N ARG A 503 13.71 -6.88 -11.61
CA ARG A 503 14.85 -6.29 -12.34
C ARG A 503 16.16 -6.95 -11.89
N ALA A 504 17.19 -6.86 -12.71
CA ALA A 504 18.53 -7.26 -12.30
C ALA A 504 19.00 -6.44 -11.10
N LYS A 505 19.58 -7.11 -10.10
CA LYS A 505 20.14 -6.45 -8.93
C LYS A 505 21.35 -5.59 -9.33
N PRO A 506 21.52 -4.38 -8.78
CA PRO A 506 22.65 -3.52 -9.12
C PRO A 506 24.00 -4.24 -8.96
N GLY A 507 24.77 -4.29 -10.04
CA GLY A 507 26.07 -4.97 -10.09
C GLY A 507 26.03 -6.45 -10.49
N ALA A 508 24.85 -7.08 -10.59
CA ALA A 508 24.71 -8.48 -10.99
C ALA A 508 25.25 -8.71 -12.42
N ALA A 509 24.78 -7.94 -13.39
CA ALA A 509 25.22 -8.05 -14.78
C ALA A 509 26.74 -7.84 -14.93
N ALA A 510 27.28 -6.81 -14.26
CA ALA A 510 28.72 -6.54 -14.26
C ALA A 510 29.53 -7.67 -13.61
N PHE A 511 29.00 -8.29 -12.55
CA PHE A 511 29.63 -9.42 -11.89
C PHE A 511 29.62 -10.69 -12.77
N LEU A 512 28.50 -11.00 -13.41
CA LEU A 512 28.40 -12.17 -14.30
C LEU A 512 29.31 -12.00 -15.52
N ALA A 513 29.37 -10.81 -16.11
CA ALA A 513 30.32 -10.51 -17.19
C ALA A 513 31.77 -10.74 -16.74
N TRP A 514 32.14 -10.22 -15.56
CA TRP A 514 33.46 -10.43 -14.96
C TRP A 514 33.79 -11.91 -14.69
N ALA A 515 32.81 -12.71 -14.26
CA ALA A 515 32.99 -14.14 -14.03
C ALA A 515 33.26 -14.89 -15.34
N ARG A 516 32.52 -14.55 -16.41
CA ARG A 516 32.69 -15.12 -17.75
C ARG A 516 34.05 -14.79 -18.37
N GLU A 517 34.54 -13.57 -18.21
CA GLU A 517 35.90 -13.17 -18.63
C GLU A 517 37.01 -14.04 -18.02
N ARG A 518 36.73 -14.68 -16.87
CA ARG A 518 37.65 -15.60 -16.17
C ARG A 518 37.41 -17.06 -16.50
N GLY A 519 36.51 -17.36 -17.44
CA GLY A 519 36.15 -18.72 -17.81
C GLY A 519 35.34 -19.48 -16.76
N LEU A 520 34.72 -18.77 -15.80
CA LEU A 520 33.83 -19.41 -14.82
C LEU A 520 32.44 -19.57 -15.41
N ARG A 521 31.89 -20.79 -15.34
CA ARG A 521 30.49 -21.04 -15.69
C ARG A 521 29.56 -20.44 -14.64
N CYS A 522 28.47 -19.82 -15.06
CA CYS A 522 27.46 -19.25 -14.18
C CYS A 522 26.17 -20.09 -14.27
N ILE A 523 25.76 -20.68 -13.15
CA ILE A 523 24.60 -21.58 -13.08
C ILE A 523 23.54 -20.94 -12.19
N ALA A 524 22.30 -20.83 -12.65
CA ALA A 524 21.18 -20.38 -11.83
C ALA A 524 20.48 -21.59 -11.20
N VAL A 525 20.20 -21.52 -9.89
CA VAL A 525 19.51 -22.55 -9.11
C VAL A 525 18.38 -21.90 -8.33
N SER A 526 17.12 -22.28 -8.58
CA SER A 526 15.96 -21.68 -7.92
C SER A 526 15.16 -22.72 -7.15
N ASP A 527 14.62 -22.35 -5.99
CA ASP A 527 13.64 -23.13 -5.22
C ASP A 527 12.20 -22.60 -5.37
N MET A 528 11.95 -21.77 -6.38
CA MET A 528 10.60 -21.29 -6.66
C MET A 528 9.73 -22.36 -7.33
N TYR A 529 8.41 -22.24 -7.12
CA TYR A 529 7.38 -23.06 -7.76
C TYR A 529 7.33 -22.92 -9.30
N LEU A 530 8.00 -21.91 -9.87
CA LEU A 530 8.09 -21.66 -11.31
C LEU A 530 8.92 -22.75 -12.01
N GLY A 531 8.52 -23.13 -13.23
CA GLY A 531 9.27 -24.05 -14.10
C GLY A 531 10.54 -23.41 -14.71
N GLU A 532 11.37 -24.22 -15.35
CA GLU A 532 12.69 -23.78 -15.86
C GLU A 532 12.54 -22.71 -16.96
N SER A 533 11.56 -22.87 -17.85
CA SER A 533 11.24 -21.93 -18.93
C SER A 533 10.95 -20.52 -18.40
N HIS A 534 10.09 -20.42 -17.39
CA HIS A 534 9.71 -19.16 -16.75
C HIS A 534 10.92 -18.45 -16.13
N VAL A 535 11.81 -19.18 -15.44
CA VAL A 535 13.01 -18.59 -14.83
C VAL A 535 13.99 -18.10 -15.91
N ARG A 536 14.14 -18.83 -17.03
CA ARG A 536 14.95 -18.39 -18.17
C ARG A 536 14.41 -17.10 -18.78
N GLU A 537 13.10 -16.99 -18.96
CA GLU A 537 12.44 -15.78 -19.47
C GLU A 537 12.63 -14.58 -18.53
N ILE A 538 12.50 -14.79 -17.22
CA ILE A 538 12.76 -13.75 -16.21
C ILE A 538 14.20 -13.25 -16.29
N LEU A 539 15.17 -14.17 -16.35
CA LEU A 539 16.59 -13.83 -16.46
C LEU A 539 16.89 -13.09 -17.78
N ALA A 540 16.29 -13.51 -18.90
CA ALA A 540 16.41 -12.84 -20.19
C ALA A 540 15.82 -11.41 -20.14
N HIS A 541 14.62 -11.25 -19.58
CA HIS A 541 13.96 -9.95 -19.40
C HIS A 541 14.77 -9.01 -18.50
N CYS A 542 15.46 -9.54 -17.49
CA CYS A 542 16.36 -8.79 -16.64
C CYS A 542 17.74 -8.50 -17.28
N GLY A 543 17.99 -8.94 -18.52
CA GLY A 543 19.25 -8.75 -19.23
C GLY A 543 20.40 -9.63 -18.70
N LEU A 544 20.08 -10.72 -17.99
CA LEU A 544 21.06 -11.66 -17.43
C LEU A 544 21.13 -12.98 -18.19
N GLY A 545 20.15 -13.27 -19.06
CA GLY A 545 20.00 -14.57 -19.74
C GLY A 545 21.25 -15.07 -20.47
N GLU A 546 21.89 -14.22 -21.28
CA GLU A 546 23.12 -14.59 -22.02
C GLU A 546 24.33 -14.85 -21.11
N SER A 547 24.28 -14.38 -19.87
CA SER A 547 25.35 -14.54 -18.90
C SER A 547 25.19 -15.79 -18.01
N ILE A 548 24.09 -16.52 -18.15
CA ILE A 548 23.79 -17.74 -17.39
C ILE A 548 23.89 -18.95 -18.33
N ASP A 549 24.76 -19.90 -17.99
CA ASP A 549 25.04 -21.07 -18.83
C ASP A 549 24.03 -22.21 -18.62
N ALA A 550 23.43 -22.32 -17.43
CA ALA A 550 22.42 -23.32 -17.11
C ALA A 550 21.45 -22.81 -16.03
N VAL A 551 20.20 -23.27 -16.08
CA VAL A 551 19.15 -22.95 -15.10
C VAL A 551 18.59 -24.27 -14.58
N HIS A 552 18.51 -24.43 -13.27
CA HIS A 552 17.94 -25.60 -12.60
C HIS A 552 16.94 -25.14 -11.54
N VAL A 553 15.74 -25.71 -11.52
CA VAL A 553 14.67 -25.29 -10.60
C VAL A 553 14.12 -26.46 -9.80
N SER A 554 13.73 -26.24 -8.55
CA SER A 554 13.24 -27.30 -7.64
C SER A 554 11.96 -27.96 -8.16
N SER A 555 11.07 -27.18 -8.75
CA SER A 555 9.74 -27.58 -9.22
C SER A 555 9.78 -28.66 -10.32
N GLU A 556 10.77 -28.62 -11.22
CA GLU A 556 10.96 -29.59 -12.32
C GLU A 556 11.43 -30.96 -11.82
N HIS A 557 12.22 -30.96 -10.75
CA HIS A 557 12.86 -32.18 -10.24
C HIS A 557 12.18 -32.71 -8.96
N GLY A 558 11.34 -31.92 -8.30
CA GLY A 558 10.79 -32.22 -6.98
C GLY A 558 11.85 -32.30 -5.88
N LEU A 559 12.97 -31.59 -6.05
CA LEU A 559 14.13 -31.58 -5.14
C LEU A 559 14.41 -30.15 -4.68
N ALA A 560 14.55 -29.94 -3.37
CA ALA A 560 14.73 -28.60 -2.79
C ALA A 560 16.19 -28.27 -2.45
N LYS A 561 16.50 -26.97 -2.35
CA LYS A 561 17.83 -26.48 -1.90
C LYS A 561 18.10 -26.82 -0.43
N TYR A 562 17.09 -26.68 0.45
CA TYR A 562 17.23 -26.92 1.89
C TYR A 562 17.56 -28.37 2.24
N SER A 563 17.08 -29.33 1.44
CA SER A 563 17.32 -30.77 1.61
C SER A 563 18.69 -31.20 1.11
N THR A 564 19.44 -30.28 0.47
CA THR A 564 20.72 -30.51 -0.26
C THR A 564 20.59 -31.37 -1.53
N ARG A 565 19.41 -31.96 -1.79
CA ARG A 565 19.18 -32.88 -2.91
C ARG A 565 19.29 -32.16 -4.25
N LEU A 566 18.78 -30.92 -4.35
CA LEU A 566 18.91 -30.13 -5.58
C LEU A 566 20.38 -29.79 -5.89
N HIS A 567 21.16 -29.37 -4.88
CA HIS A 567 22.58 -29.07 -5.07
C HIS A 567 23.38 -30.29 -5.54
N ALA A 568 23.11 -31.47 -4.98
CA ALA A 568 23.74 -32.71 -5.40
C ALA A 568 23.35 -33.09 -6.84
N HIS A 569 22.08 -32.94 -7.20
CA HIS A 569 21.58 -33.23 -8.54
C HIS A 569 22.18 -32.29 -9.60
N VAL A 570 22.28 -30.99 -9.31
CA VAL A 570 22.92 -30.01 -10.21
C VAL A 570 24.39 -30.36 -10.46
N LEU A 571 25.14 -30.78 -9.43
CA LEU A 571 26.54 -31.21 -9.59
C LEU A 571 26.66 -32.44 -10.52
N GLU A 572 25.75 -33.40 -10.40
CA GLU A 572 25.71 -34.58 -11.25
C GLU A 572 25.39 -34.23 -12.72
N LEU A 573 24.33 -33.45 -12.96
CA LEU A 573 23.93 -33.01 -14.29
C LEU A 573 25.01 -32.21 -15.01
N GLU A 574 25.70 -31.34 -14.26
CA GLU A 574 26.74 -30.46 -14.80
C GLU A 574 28.14 -31.11 -14.86
N GLY A 575 28.28 -32.33 -14.33
CA GLY A 575 29.57 -33.03 -14.26
C GLY A 575 30.62 -32.29 -13.42
N LEU A 576 30.19 -31.62 -12.34
CA LEU A 576 31.04 -30.80 -11.48
C LEU A 576 31.27 -31.47 -10.12
N THR A 577 32.45 -31.24 -9.52
CA THR A 577 32.74 -31.67 -8.15
C THR A 577 32.50 -30.55 -7.14
N VAL A 578 32.26 -30.90 -5.87
CA VAL A 578 32.01 -29.93 -4.78
C VAL A 578 33.13 -28.90 -4.59
N ALA A 579 34.37 -29.23 -4.96
CA ALA A 579 35.52 -28.33 -4.87
C ALA A 579 35.58 -27.29 -6.01
N GLN A 580 34.88 -27.55 -7.11
CA GLN A 580 34.87 -26.73 -8.33
C GLN A 580 33.76 -25.68 -8.35
N VAL A 581 32.84 -25.73 -7.39
CA VAL A 581 31.64 -24.89 -7.35
C VAL A 581 31.57 -24.10 -6.07
N LEU A 582 31.21 -22.82 -6.22
CA LEU A 582 30.81 -21.94 -5.12
C LEU A 582 29.36 -21.55 -5.35
N HIS A 583 28.51 -21.73 -4.34
CA HIS A 583 27.11 -21.34 -4.38
C HIS A 583 26.89 -20.03 -3.63
N VAL A 584 26.08 -19.13 -4.20
CA VAL A 584 25.77 -17.81 -3.66
C VAL A 584 24.27 -17.64 -3.54
N GLY A 585 23.76 -17.22 -2.39
CA GLY A 585 22.36 -16.80 -2.27
C GLY A 585 22.05 -16.00 -1.01
N ASP A 586 20.87 -15.40 -0.96
CA ASP A 586 20.49 -14.45 0.10
C ASP A 586 20.02 -15.14 1.39
N ASN A 587 19.60 -16.41 1.30
CA ASN A 587 19.15 -17.19 2.44
C ASN A 587 20.31 -17.97 3.08
N LEU A 588 20.56 -17.67 4.36
CA LEU A 588 21.63 -18.29 5.13
C LEU A 588 21.54 -19.82 5.19
N TYR A 589 20.33 -20.39 5.21
CA TYR A 589 20.16 -21.83 5.38
C TYR A 589 20.23 -22.60 4.07
N SER A 590 19.40 -22.24 3.08
CA SER A 590 19.28 -22.96 1.81
C SER A 590 20.45 -22.70 0.85
N ASP A 591 21.05 -21.51 0.93
CA ASP A 591 22.03 -21.08 -0.09
C ASP A 591 23.45 -20.93 0.47
N ALA A 592 23.64 -20.89 1.79
CA ALA A 592 24.97 -20.85 2.39
C ALA A 592 25.27 -22.12 3.20
N LEU A 593 24.41 -22.49 4.16
CA LEU A 593 24.66 -23.64 5.03
C LEU A 593 24.43 -24.99 4.33
N ALA A 594 23.36 -25.14 3.56
CA ALA A 594 23.03 -26.38 2.86
C ALA A 594 24.14 -26.85 1.89
N PRO A 595 24.69 -25.99 1.00
CA PRO A 595 25.91 -26.29 0.23
C PRO A 595 27.07 -26.82 1.07
N CYS A 596 27.34 -26.18 2.21
CA CYS A 596 28.46 -26.56 3.07
C CYS A 596 28.29 -27.95 3.70
N ARG A 597 27.06 -28.46 3.85
CA ARG A 597 26.80 -29.81 4.39
C ARG A 597 27.28 -30.92 3.45
N ILE A 598 27.28 -30.68 2.14
CA ILE A 598 27.78 -31.62 1.13
C ILE A 598 29.22 -31.32 0.70
N GLY A 599 29.90 -30.37 1.38
CA GLY A 599 31.30 -30.00 1.12
C GLY A 599 31.50 -28.90 0.08
N MET A 600 30.43 -28.30 -0.46
CA MET A 600 30.48 -27.16 -1.39
C MET A 600 30.77 -25.85 -0.63
N HIS A 601 31.35 -24.87 -1.32
CA HIS A 601 31.53 -23.52 -0.74
C HIS A 601 30.21 -22.76 -0.81
N GLY A 602 29.59 -22.46 0.35
CA GLY A 602 28.40 -21.62 0.42
C GLY A 602 28.72 -20.15 0.77
N VAL A 603 28.08 -19.22 0.07
CA VAL A 603 28.22 -17.77 0.30
C VAL A 603 26.87 -17.15 0.63
N TRP A 604 26.77 -16.55 1.81
CA TRP A 604 25.60 -15.78 2.21
C TRP A 604 25.69 -14.35 1.66
N PHE A 605 24.78 -14.02 0.75
CA PHE A 605 24.65 -12.72 0.11
C PHE A 605 23.76 -11.78 0.94
N ASP A 606 24.38 -11.08 1.90
CA ASP A 606 23.66 -10.24 2.87
C ASP A 606 23.62 -8.76 2.46
N ASP A 607 22.61 -8.39 1.68
CA ASP A 607 22.40 -7.00 1.26
C ASP A 607 21.54 -6.19 2.28
N ALA A 608 22.20 -5.24 2.95
CA ALA A 608 21.55 -4.35 3.91
C ALA A 608 20.53 -3.38 3.28
N ARG A 609 20.72 -2.97 2.01
CA ARG A 609 19.77 -2.10 1.29
C ARG A 609 18.48 -2.86 1.04
N ALA A 610 18.57 -4.06 0.47
CA ALA A 610 17.41 -4.91 0.21
C ALA A 610 16.61 -5.20 1.49
N ARG A 611 17.26 -5.56 2.60
CA ARG A 611 16.56 -5.77 3.90
C ARG A 611 15.83 -4.52 4.40
N ARG A 612 16.42 -3.33 4.27
CA ARG A 612 15.76 -2.07 4.66
C ARG A 612 14.56 -1.75 3.78
N ARG A 613 14.69 -1.93 2.46
CA ARG A 613 13.58 -1.79 1.50
C ARG A 613 12.42 -2.72 1.89
N ARG A 614 12.67 -4.03 2.01
CA ARG A 614 11.63 -5.02 2.34
C ARG A 614 10.90 -4.68 3.63
N ARG A 615 11.63 -4.28 4.69
CA ARG A 615 11.02 -3.85 5.97
C ARG A 615 10.13 -2.61 5.80
N ARG A 616 10.57 -1.61 5.03
CA ARG A 616 9.83 -0.37 4.78
C ARG A 616 8.55 -0.66 3.99
N GLN A 617 8.66 -1.35 2.85
CA GLN A 617 7.52 -1.64 1.99
C GLN A 617 6.51 -2.57 2.67
N ARG A 618 6.94 -3.58 3.46
CA ARG A 618 6.00 -4.38 4.28
C ARG A 618 5.19 -3.53 5.25
N ARG A 619 5.82 -2.53 5.87
CA ARG A 619 5.11 -1.58 6.74
C ARG A 619 4.13 -0.73 5.92
N SER A 620 4.57 -0.17 4.80
CA SER A 620 3.69 0.61 3.90
C SER A 620 2.49 -0.23 3.44
N ALA A 621 2.71 -1.49 3.06
CA ALA A 621 1.69 -2.45 2.67
C ALA A 621 0.70 -2.78 3.80
N GLN A 622 1.17 -2.92 5.05
CA GLN A 622 0.28 -3.10 6.20
C GLN A 622 -0.58 -1.85 6.46
N MET A 623 -0.02 -0.66 6.21
CA MET A 623 -0.69 0.60 6.46
C MET A 623 -1.74 0.96 5.40
N THR A 624 -1.72 0.32 4.22
CA THR A 624 -2.75 0.56 3.18
C THR A 624 -4.15 0.21 3.67
N ALA A 625 -4.28 -0.77 4.57
CA ALA A 625 -5.55 -1.11 5.22
C ALA A 625 -6.14 0.04 6.07
N ARG A 626 -5.34 1.05 6.42
CA ARG A 626 -5.80 2.26 7.13
C ARG A 626 -6.31 3.36 6.18
N GLY A 627 -6.20 3.18 4.86
CA GLY A 627 -6.58 4.18 3.86
C GLY A 627 -5.73 5.45 3.92
N GLY A 628 -6.30 6.58 3.46
CA GLY A 628 -5.62 7.87 3.44
C GLY A 628 -4.41 7.89 2.50
N ILE A 629 -3.27 8.39 2.97
CA ILE A 629 -2.06 8.54 2.12
C ILE A 629 -1.31 7.23 1.86
N TRP A 630 -1.63 6.16 2.57
CA TRP A 630 -0.80 4.95 2.60
C TRP A 630 -0.77 4.15 1.30
N PRO A 631 -1.88 3.97 0.54
CA PRO A 631 -1.82 3.34 -0.77
C PRO A 631 -0.89 4.10 -1.73
N GLY A 632 -1.05 5.43 -1.83
CA GLY A 632 -0.17 6.26 -2.65
C GLY A 632 1.28 6.28 -2.17
N ARG A 633 1.52 6.25 -0.86
CA ARG A 633 2.87 6.11 -0.29
C ARG A 633 3.53 4.80 -0.70
N MET A 634 2.79 3.69 -0.63
CA MET A 634 3.29 2.38 -1.06
C MET A 634 3.62 2.39 -2.56
N GLN A 635 2.72 2.92 -3.39
CA GLN A 635 2.96 3.04 -4.83
C GLN A 635 4.19 3.90 -5.15
N ALA A 636 4.34 5.05 -4.49
CA ALA A 636 5.52 5.90 -4.65
C ALA A 636 6.82 5.18 -4.26
N GLU A 637 6.80 4.32 -3.24
CA GLU A 637 7.97 3.50 -2.87
C GLU A 637 8.31 2.46 -3.93
N ILE A 638 7.32 1.86 -4.60
CA ILE A 638 7.55 0.93 -5.72
C ILE A 638 8.15 1.70 -6.90
N VAL A 639 7.57 2.84 -7.27
CA VAL A 639 8.08 3.70 -8.35
C VAL A 639 9.52 4.12 -8.09
N ALA A 640 9.84 4.55 -6.87
CA ALA A 640 11.19 4.96 -6.48
C ALA A 640 12.21 3.81 -6.62
N GLU A 641 11.84 2.58 -6.22
CA GLU A 641 12.73 1.42 -6.39
C GLU A 641 12.88 1.06 -7.87
N ARG A 642 11.82 1.14 -8.68
CA ARG A 642 11.89 0.91 -10.13
C ARG A 642 12.84 1.91 -10.81
N LEU A 643 12.71 3.20 -10.50
CA LEU A 643 13.60 4.25 -10.99
C LEU A 643 15.06 4.01 -10.59
N ALA A 644 15.29 3.61 -9.34
CA ALA A 644 16.63 3.33 -8.83
C ALA A 644 17.29 2.10 -9.48
N LEU A 645 16.51 1.17 -10.03
CA LEU A 645 16.99 -0.06 -10.67
C LEU A 645 17.24 0.10 -12.16
N GLU A 646 16.53 1.01 -12.83
CA GLU A 646 16.63 1.14 -14.28
C GLU A 646 17.88 1.88 -14.73
N ALA A 647 18.40 2.82 -13.92
CA ALA A 647 19.68 3.53 -14.11
C ALA A 647 20.18 3.66 -15.57
N ARG A 648 19.28 4.14 -16.44
CA ARG A 648 19.58 4.91 -17.67
C ARG A 648 18.99 6.33 -17.51
N THR A 649 18.99 6.91 -16.31
CA THR A 649 18.32 8.19 -16.07
C THR A 649 18.96 8.93 -14.90
N THR A 650 20.19 9.39 -15.06
CA THR A 650 20.58 10.63 -14.38
C THR A 650 20.93 11.64 -15.44
N ASP A 651 19.89 12.09 -16.16
CA ASP A 651 19.96 13.43 -16.75
C ASP A 651 20.24 14.38 -15.59
N ALA A 652 21.36 15.10 -15.68
CA ALA A 652 21.77 16.04 -14.64
C ALA A 652 20.89 17.30 -14.63
N ASP A 653 20.00 17.45 -15.61
CA ASP A 653 19.08 18.57 -15.72
C ASP A 653 18.11 18.61 -14.52
N PRO A 654 18.16 19.66 -13.68
CA PRO A 654 17.28 19.78 -12.53
C PRO A 654 15.79 19.93 -12.90
N TYR A 655 15.45 20.44 -14.09
CA TYR A 655 14.06 20.50 -14.56
C TYR A 655 13.52 19.11 -14.89
N TYR A 656 14.35 18.25 -15.52
CA TYR A 656 14.00 16.84 -15.73
C TYR A 656 13.72 16.14 -14.42
N ARG A 657 14.58 16.32 -13.40
CA ARG A 657 14.39 15.71 -12.08
C ARG A 657 13.14 16.23 -11.38
N TYR A 658 12.87 17.53 -11.47
CA TYR A 658 11.64 18.10 -10.90
C TYR A 658 10.38 17.54 -11.60
N GLY A 659 10.42 17.41 -12.93
CA GLY A 659 9.38 16.73 -13.70
C GLY A 659 9.21 15.26 -13.30
N LEU A 660 10.31 14.55 -13.04
CA LEU A 660 10.31 13.13 -12.66
C LEU A 660 9.80 12.89 -11.23
N GLU A 661 10.22 13.71 -10.27
CA GLU A 661 10.05 13.45 -8.83
C GLU A 661 8.83 14.17 -8.23
N VAL A 662 8.42 15.32 -8.80
CA VAL A 662 7.35 16.16 -8.25
C VAL A 662 6.11 16.18 -9.15
N LEU A 663 6.23 16.64 -10.39
CA LEU A 663 5.07 16.77 -11.29
C LEU A 663 4.64 15.43 -11.89
N GLY A 664 5.57 14.51 -12.12
CA GLY A 664 5.33 13.16 -12.61
C GLY A 664 4.26 12.43 -11.81
N PRO A 665 4.43 12.22 -10.49
CA PRO A 665 3.41 11.57 -9.66
C PRO A 665 2.03 12.24 -9.73
N ILE A 666 2.00 13.58 -9.77
CA ILE A 666 0.76 14.38 -9.75
C ILE A 666 0.00 14.23 -11.07
N PHE A 667 0.70 14.41 -12.20
CA PHE A 667 0.09 14.29 -13.52
C PHE A 667 -0.22 12.83 -13.89
N SER A 668 0.59 11.85 -13.44
CA SER A 668 0.25 10.43 -13.64
C SER A 668 -1.02 10.03 -12.89
N LEU A 669 -1.26 10.59 -11.69
CA LEU A 669 -2.50 10.38 -10.97
C LEU A 669 -3.71 10.99 -11.71
N PHE A 670 -3.54 12.18 -12.29
CA PHE A 670 -4.57 12.75 -13.18
C PHE A 670 -4.87 11.85 -14.38
N THR A 671 -3.82 11.33 -15.05
CA THR A 671 -3.98 10.40 -16.18
C THR A 671 -4.71 9.12 -15.78
N LEU A 672 -4.39 8.53 -14.62
CA LEU A 672 -5.11 7.36 -14.09
C LEU A 672 -6.60 7.67 -13.90
N GLY A 673 -6.91 8.78 -13.23
CA GLY A 673 -8.28 9.21 -13.04
C GLY A 673 -9.01 9.39 -14.37
N LEU A 674 -8.39 10.06 -15.35
CA LEU A 674 -8.96 10.23 -16.68
C LEU A 674 -9.29 8.89 -17.35
N VAL A 675 -8.35 7.95 -17.35
CA VAL A 675 -8.54 6.61 -17.92
C VAL A 675 -9.69 5.87 -17.24
N GLU A 676 -9.80 5.94 -15.90
CA GLU A 676 -10.91 5.34 -15.17
C GLU A 676 -12.26 5.97 -15.52
N ARG A 677 -12.34 7.31 -15.65
CA ARG A 677 -13.58 7.99 -16.08
C ARG A 677 -13.97 7.59 -17.50
N LEU A 678 -13.01 7.49 -18.42
CA LEU A 678 -13.28 7.09 -19.80
C LEU A 678 -13.70 5.62 -19.93
N ARG A 679 -13.18 4.73 -19.07
CA ARG A 679 -13.66 3.34 -18.98
C ARG A 679 -15.08 3.26 -18.44
N ALA A 680 -15.42 4.10 -17.46
CA ALA A 680 -16.76 4.15 -16.89
C ALA A 680 -17.78 4.82 -17.83
N ARG A 681 -17.35 5.85 -18.56
CA ARG A 681 -18.14 6.59 -19.55
C ARG A 681 -17.35 6.74 -20.85
N PRO A 682 -17.44 5.76 -21.75
CA PRO A 682 -16.79 5.83 -23.07
C PRO A 682 -17.27 7.06 -23.85
N ALA A 683 -16.36 7.66 -24.61
CA ALA A 683 -16.64 8.80 -25.48
C ALA A 683 -16.31 8.42 -26.94
N ASP A 684 -17.10 8.91 -27.89
CA ASP A 684 -16.83 8.73 -29.32
C ASP A 684 -15.57 9.49 -29.75
N ARG A 685 -15.32 10.62 -29.09
CA ARG A 685 -14.16 11.49 -29.33
C ARG A 685 -13.56 11.96 -28.03
N LEU A 686 -12.24 11.85 -27.93
CA LEU A 686 -11.44 12.43 -26.86
C LEU A 686 -10.62 13.60 -27.41
N MET A 687 -10.87 14.80 -26.89
CA MET A 687 -10.33 16.06 -27.37
C MET A 687 -9.56 16.76 -26.24
N PHE A 688 -8.24 16.86 -26.40
CA PHE A 688 -7.35 17.62 -25.52
C PHE A 688 -7.27 19.06 -26.02
N LEU A 689 -7.64 20.00 -25.17
CA LEU A 689 -7.75 21.41 -25.54
C LEU A 689 -6.37 22.08 -25.49
N ALA A 690 -6.05 22.83 -26.54
CA ALA A 690 -4.88 23.69 -26.53
C ALA A 690 -5.07 24.83 -25.50
N ARG A 691 -4.05 25.18 -24.73
CA ARG A 691 -2.64 24.78 -24.87
C ARG A 691 -2.19 23.76 -23.81
N ASP A 692 -2.88 23.70 -22.69
CA ASP A 692 -2.45 22.95 -21.51
C ASP A 692 -2.83 21.46 -21.55
N GLY A 693 -3.71 21.06 -22.48
CA GLY A 693 -4.03 19.67 -22.73
C GLY A 693 -2.94 18.87 -23.44
N HIS A 694 -1.90 19.51 -24.01
CA HIS A 694 -0.92 18.83 -24.87
C HIS A 694 -0.11 17.76 -24.13
N LEU A 695 0.42 18.07 -22.94
CA LEU A 695 1.15 17.07 -22.15
C LEU A 695 0.23 15.91 -21.76
N PHE A 696 -0.99 16.19 -21.31
CA PHE A 696 -1.95 15.16 -20.93
C PHE A 696 -2.34 14.26 -22.10
N MET A 697 -2.41 14.79 -23.32
CA MET A 697 -2.60 13.98 -24.53
C MET A 697 -1.46 12.98 -24.71
N ARG A 698 -0.20 13.43 -24.59
CA ARG A 698 0.97 12.56 -24.70
C ARG A 698 1.01 11.51 -23.60
N MET A 699 0.65 11.90 -22.37
CA MET A 699 0.58 10.97 -21.24
C MET A 699 -0.51 9.93 -21.45
N TYR A 700 -1.71 10.33 -21.89
CA TYR A 700 -2.80 9.41 -22.18
C TYR A 700 -2.45 8.47 -23.34
N ALA A 701 -1.88 8.98 -24.44
CA ALA A 701 -1.42 8.15 -25.56
C ALA A 701 -0.41 7.10 -25.08
N ARG A 702 0.57 7.52 -24.26
CA ARG A 702 1.56 6.62 -23.68
C ARG A 702 0.93 5.61 -22.72
N TRP A 703 -0.06 6.02 -21.92
CA TRP A 703 -0.81 5.09 -21.06
C TRP A 703 -1.51 4.02 -21.90
N ARG A 704 -2.22 4.42 -22.96
CA ARG A 704 -2.92 3.48 -23.86
C ARG A 704 -1.97 2.48 -24.51
N GLU A 705 -0.79 2.93 -24.95
CA GLU A 705 0.26 2.03 -25.48
C GLU A 705 0.77 1.02 -24.43
N LEU A 706 0.85 1.42 -23.15
CA LEU A 706 1.33 0.56 -22.07
C LEU A 706 0.27 -0.43 -21.58
N ASP A 707 -0.99 -0.04 -21.60
CA ASP A 707 -2.13 -0.85 -21.16
C ASP A 707 -2.60 -1.81 -22.26
N ASP A 708 -2.25 -1.53 -23.52
CA ASP A 708 -2.68 -2.29 -24.72
C ASP A 708 -4.21 -2.40 -24.81
N ASP A 709 -4.91 -1.31 -24.46
CA ASP A 709 -6.37 -1.25 -24.37
C ASP A 709 -6.98 -0.50 -25.56
N ASP A 710 -7.40 -1.26 -26.57
CA ASP A 710 -8.07 -0.75 -27.77
C ASP A 710 -9.47 -0.18 -27.52
N ALA A 711 -10.07 -0.39 -26.33
CA ALA A 711 -11.36 0.18 -25.99
C ALA A 711 -11.27 1.67 -25.61
N LEU A 712 -10.08 2.15 -25.26
CA LEU A 712 -9.84 3.56 -24.97
C LEU A 712 -9.83 4.41 -26.26
N PRO A 713 -10.56 5.54 -26.31
CA PRO A 713 -10.67 6.35 -27.53
C PRO A 713 -9.34 6.98 -27.93
N GLU A 714 -9.12 7.13 -29.24
CA GLU A 714 -7.94 7.82 -29.78
C GLU A 714 -7.92 9.29 -29.34
N PRO A 715 -6.77 9.79 -28.83
CA PRO A 715 -6.65 11.17 -28.43
C PRO A 715 -6.54 12.10 -29.65
N SER A 716 -7.19 13.25 -29.58
CA SER A 716 -7.05 14.33 -30.57
C SER A 716 -6.69 15.64 -29.89
N TYR A 717 -5.83 16.44 -30.50
CA TYR A 717 -5.44 17.74 -29.99
C TYR A 717 -6.13 18.85 -30.76
N VAL A 718 -6.87 19.70 -30.04
CA VAL A 718 -7.77 20.69 -30.62
C VAL A 718 -7.27 22.10 -30.29
N TYR A 719 -6.98 22.90 -31.31
CA TYR A 719 -6.49 24.27 -31.19
C TYR A 719 -7.61 25.25 -30.82
N ALA A 720 -8.20 25.08 -29.63
CA ALA A 720 -9.26 25.91 -29.09
C ALA A 720 -8.75 26.69 -27.87
N SER A 721 -8.31 27.93 -28.09
CA SER A 721 -7.93 28.83 -27.00
C SER A 721 -9.14 29.56 -26.43
N ARG A 722 -9.06 29.98 -25.16
CA ARG A 722 -10.11 30.79 -24.50
C ARG A 722 -10.50 32.01 -25.33
N ARG A 723 -9.52 32.70 -25.94
CA ARG A 723 -9.74 33.87 -26.80
C ARG A 723 -10.64 33.54 -28.01
N VAL A 724 -10.34 32.46 -28.72
CA VAL A 724 -11.05 32.13 -29.97
C VAL A 724 -12.51 31.75 -29.70
N VAL A 725 -12.77 30.98 -28.64
CA VAL A 725 -14.14 30.60 -28.27
C VAL A 725 -14.92 31.76 -27.65
N ALA A 726 -14.26 32.66 -26.90
CA ALA A 726 -14.87 33.89 -26.39
C ALA A 726 -15.31 34.82 -27.54
N SER A 727 -14.47 34.99 -28.57
CA SER A 727 -14.84 35.76 -29.76
C SER A 727 -16.07 35.21 -30.49
N ALA A 728 -16.27 33.88 -30.50
CA ALA A 728 -17.45 33.26 -31.09
C ALA A 728 -18.72 33.44 -30.24
N ALA A 729 -18.58 33.50 -28.91
CA ALA A 729 -19.70 33.64 -27.98
C ALA A 729 -20.46 34.96 -28.19
N VAL A 730 -19.77 36.04 -28.58
CA VAL A 730 -20.37 37.37 -28.77
C VAL A 730 -21.05 37.59 -30.13
N ALA A 731 -21.30 36.54 -30.93
CA ALA A 731 -21.93 36.69 -32.25
C ALA A 731 -23.37 37.24 -32.21
N ASP A 732 -24.04 37.10 -31.06
CA ASP A 732 -25.37 37.64 -30.80
C ASP A 732 -25.33 38.98 -30.03
N GLY A 733 -24.13 39.42 -29.64
CA GLY A 733 -23.86 40.64 -28.89
C GLY A 733 -23.05 40.36 -27.62
N LEU A 734 -22.47 41.41 -27.04
CA LEU A 734 -21.79 41.34 -25.74
C LEU A 734 -22.74 41.83 -24.65
N THR A 735 -23.04 40.96 -23.68
CA THR A 735 -24.01 41.27 -22.61
C THR A 735 -23.33 41.62 -21.30
N ALA A 736 -24.07 42.27 -20.39
CA ALA A 736 -23.58 42.57 -19.04
C ALA A 736 -23.18 41.31 -18.25
N ALA A 737 -23.82 40.16 -18.49
CA ALA A 737 -23.53 38.89 -17.82
C ALA A 737 -22.14 38.32 -18.18
N MET A 738 -21.60 38.72 -19.33
CA MET A 738 -20.29 38.29 -19.81
C MET A 738 -19.15 39.12 -19.19
N ILE A 739 -19.41 40.36 -18.77
CA ILE A 739 -18.42 41.30 -18.26
C ILE A 739 -17.62 40.77 -17.05
N PRO A 740 -18.23 40.10 -16.05
CA PRO A 740 -17.48 39.55 -14.92
C PRO A 740 -16.34 38.60 -15.32
N ILE A 741 -16.49 37.85 -16.43
CA ILE A 741 -15.45 36.94 -16.92
C ILE A 741 -14.20 37.72 -17.36
N ALA A 742 -14.39 38.85 -18.04
CA ALA A 742 -13.30 39.70 -18.54
C ALA A 742 -12.67 40.62 -17.48
N LEU A 743 -13.30 40.72 -16.30
CA LEU A 743 -12.82 41.50 -15.14
C LEU A 743 -12.44 40.60 -13.95
N ALA A 744 -12.41 39.28 -14.14
CA ALA A 744 -12.12 38.32 -13.09
C ALA A 744 -10.67 38.45 -12.55
N ASN A 745 -9.74 38.89 -13.41
CA ASN A 745 -8.36 39.13 -13.02
C ASN A 745 -8.19 40.58 -12.52
N PRO A 746 -7.64 40.82 -11.31
CA PRO A 746 -7.40 42.18 -10.79
C PRO A 746 -6.49 43.06 -11.66
N LYS A 747 -5.68 42.47 -12.55
CA LYS A 747 -4.85 43.18 -13.54
C LYS A 747 -5.64 43.61 -14.78
N GLN A 748 -6.81 43.01 -15.02
CA GLN A 748 -7.73 43.38 -16.09
C GLN A 748 -8.65 44.49 -15.57
N CYS A 749 -8.42 45.70 -16.06
CA CYS A 749 -9.15 46.87 -15.59
C CYS A 749 -9.43 47.77 -16.79
N GLY A 750 -10.70 48.12 -17.00
CA GLY A 750 -11.09 48.97 -18.11
C GLY A 750 -11.76 48.28 -19.30
N LEU A 751 -12.21 49.09 -20.25
CA LEU A 751 -12.86 48.65 -21.48
C LEU A 751 -11.89 47.88 -22.39
N ALA A 752 -10.61 48.25 -22.40
CA ALA A 752 -9.57 47.60 -23.20
C ALA A 752 -9.45 46.10 -22.86
N SER A 753 -9.50 45.73 -21.58
CA SER A 753 -9.45 44.33 -21.12
C SER A 753 -10.70 43.54 -21.55
N ILE A 754 -11.87 44.18 -21.52
CA ILE A 754 -13.13 43.57 -21.97
C ILE A 754 -13.06 43.29 -23.47
N LEU A 755 -12.75 44.31 -24.27
CA LEU A 755 -12.66 44.17 -25.73
C LEU A 755 -11.65 43.08 -26.12
N LYS A 756 -10.47 43.11 -25.49
CA LYS A 756 -9.39 42.16 -25.75
C LYS A 756 -9.76 40.71 -25.43
N THR A 757 -10.45 40.48 -24.31
CA THR A 757 -10.93 39.14 -23.89
C THR A 757 -11.81 38.50 -24.96
N TYR A 758 -12.70 39.29 -25.59
CA TYR A 758 -13.59 38.82 -26.66
C TYR A 758 -12.99 38.97 -28.07
N GLY A 759 -11.68 39.26 -28.17
CA GLY A 759 -10.94 39.38 -29.43
C GLY A 759 -11.30 40.61 -30.28
N LEU A 760 -11.98 41.59 -29.68
CA LEU A 760 -12.35 42.85 -30.33
C LEU A 760 -11.16 43.81 -30.33
N LEU A 761 -10.91 44.49 -31.45
CA LEU A 761 -9.81 45.44 -31.59
C LEU A 761 -10.20 46.77 -30.96
N ALA A 762 -9.43 47.25 -30.00
CA ALA A 762 -9.71 48.49 -29.29
C ALA A 762 -9.85 49.72 -30.22
N GLU A 763 -9.13 49.72 -31.34
CA GLU A 763 -9.16 50.75 -32.39
C GLU A 763 -10.57 50.95 -32.96
N ASP A 764 -11.31 49.86 -33.16
CA ASP A 764 -12.66 49.87 -33.74
C ASP A 764 -13.70 50.53 -32.82
N PHE A 765 -13.37 50.73 -31.54
CA PHE A 765 -14.30 51.22 -30.52
C PHE A 765 -13.88 52.55 -29.88
N GLN A 766 -12.80 53.19 -30.34
CA GLN A 766 -12.28 54.44 -29.77
C GLN A 766 -13.32 55.56 -29.75
N GLU A 767 -14.00 55.79 -30.87
CA GLU A 767 -15.02 56.83 -31.02
C GLU A 767 -16.25 56.55 -30.15
N ALA A 768 -16.71 55.29 -30.13
CA ALA A 768 -17.81 54.88 -29.26
C ALA A 768 -17.46 55.01 -27.77
N ALA A 769 -16.25 54.60 -27.37
CA ALA A 769 -15.76 54.74 -26.01
C ALA A 769 -15.68 56.21 -25.57
N ALA A 770 -15.28 57.11 -26.48
CA ALA A 770 -15.26 58.55 -26.21
C ALA A 770 -16.67 59.12 -26.01
N ARG A 771 -17.65 58.74 -26.85
CA ARG A 771 -19.06 59.17 -26.72
C ARG A 771 -19.67 58.78 -25.37
N HIS A 772 -19.28 57.64 -24.81
CA HIS A 772 -19.80 57.10 -23.55
C HIS A 772 -18.91 57.40 -22.32
N GLY A 773 -17.86 58.21 -22.47
CA GLY A 773 -17.01 58.63 -21.33
C GLY A 773 -16.11 57.53 -20.75
N LEU A 774 -15.72 56.55 -21.58
CA LEU A 774 -14.84 55.42 -21.25
C LEU A 774 -13.39 55.65 -21.74
N GLN A 775 -12.96 56.91 -21.85
CA GLN A 775 -11.60 57.27 -22.23
C GLN A 775 -10.82 57.77 -20.99
N PRO A 776 -9.54 57.36 -20.84
CA PRO A 776 -8.82 56.41 -21.68
C PRO A 776 -9.31 54.96 -21.44
N ILE A 777 -9.36 54.13 -22.49
CA ILE A 777 -10.02 52.81 -22.48
C ILE A 777 -9.37 51.77 -21.55
N ASP A 778 -8.12 51.99 -21.17
CA ASP A 778 -7.32 51.22 -20.22
C ASP A 778 -7.50 51.70 -18.76
N ALA A 779 -8.28 52.76 -18.53
CA ALA A 779 -8.58 53.21 -17.18
C ALA A 779 -9.43 52.17 -16.43
N PRO A 780 -9.12 51.87 -15.15
CA PRO A 780 -9.90 50.94 -14.35
C PRO A 780 -11.37 51.33 -14.24
N LEU A 781 -12.26 50.36 -14.46
CA LEU A 781 -13.67 50.49 -14.15
C LEU A 781 -13.89 50.27 -12.65
N ALA A 782 -14.80 51.05 -12.04
CA ALA A 782 -15.07 50.97 -10.61
C ALA A 782 -15.81 49.68 -10.21
N ALA A 783 -16.65 49.17 -11.11
CA ALA A 783 -17.40 47.93 -10.95
C ALA A 783 -17.85 47.38 -12.32
N ALA A 784 -18.29 46.12 -12.37
CA ALA A 784 -18.77 45.49 -13.61
C ALA A 784 -20.09 46.09 -14.13
N ASP A 785 -20.84 46.77 -13.27
CA ASP A 785 -22.10 47.45 -13.52
C ASP A 785 -21.96 48.99 -13.69
N ASP A 786 -20.77 49.48 -14.04
CA ASP A 786 -20.54 50.91 -14.32
C ASP A 786 -21.58 51.44 -15.33
N GLU A 787 -22.26 52.54 -15.00
CA GLU A 787 -23.32 53.12 -15.83
C GLU A 787 -22.82 53.49 -17.24
N ARG A 788 -21.56 53.92 -17.36
CA ARG A 788 -20.93 54.26 -18.64
C ARG A 788 -20.73 53.02 -19.51
N LEU A 789 -20.30 51.91 -18.89
CA LEU A 789 -20.15 50.63 -19.57
C LEU A 789 -21.52 50.09 -19.99
N THR A 790 -22.53 50.22 -19.13
CA THR A 790 -23.90 49.80 -19.43
C THR A 790 -24.47 50.57 -20.62
N ALA A 791 -24.27 51.90 -20.66
CA ALA A 791 -24.68 52.73 -21.79
C ALA A 791 -23.92 52.37 -23.09
N PHE A 792 -22.62 52.09 -22.98
CA PHE A 792 -21.80 51.61 -24.11
C PHE A 792 -22.32 50.28 -24.67
N LEU A 793 -22.67 49.32 -23.82
CA LEU A 793 -23.21 48.02 -24.25
C LEU A 793 -24.65 48.12 -24.79
N ALA A 794 -25.41 49.15 -24.41
CA ALA A 794 -26.75 49.41 -24.96
C ALA A 794 -26.74 50.13 -26.32
N ASP A 795 -25.59 50.62 -26.79
CA ASP A 795 -25.46 51.29 -28.08
C ASP A 795 -25.57 50.30 -29.25
N ASP A 796 -26.58 50.49 -30.11
CA ASP A 796 -26.85 49.64 -31.26
C ASP A 796 -25.69 49.57 -32.26
N ALA A 797 -24.94 50.66 -32.44
CA ALA A 797 -23.80 50.70 -33.36
C ALA A 797 -22.62 49.89 -32.79
N VAL A 798 -22.39 49.98 -31.48
CA VAL A 798 -21.41 49.15 -30.77
C VAL A 798 -21.78 47.67 -30.89
N GLN A 799 -23.03 47.32 -30.60
CA GLN A 799 -23.49 45.93 -30.69
C GLN A 799 -23.48 45.40 -32.12
N ALA A 800 -23.76 46.23 -33.13
CA ALA A 800 -23.64 45.83 -34.54
C ALA A 800 -22.19 45.48 -34.93
N ALA A 801 -21.21 46.27 -34.48
CA ALA A 801 -19.79 45.99 -34.71
C ALA A 801 -19.36 44.69 -34.00
N ILE A 802 -19.74 44.51 -32.74
CA ILE A 802 -19.46 43.29 -31.97
C ILE A 802 -20.05 42.05 -32.65
N ARG A 803 -21.33 42.08 -33.01
CA ARG A 803 -22.01 40.96 -33.69
C ARG A 803 -21.34 40.61 -35.02
N THR A 804 -20.88 41.61 -35.78
CA THR A 804 -20.19 41.37 -37.05
C THR A 804 -18.89 40.60 -36.85
N HIS A 805 -18.09 41.02 -35.86
CA HIS A 805 -16.87 40.31 -35.49
C HIS A 805 -17.16 38.89 -34.97
N GLY A 806 -18.11 38.78 -34.04
CA GLY A 806 -18.44 37.51 -33.40
C GLY A 806 -19.03 36.49 -34.36
N ARG A 807 -19.89 36.89 -35.31
CA ARG A 807 -20.43 35.99 -36.34
C ARG A 807 -19.33 35.41 -37.23
N ARG A 808 -18.36 36.24 -37.64
CA ARG A 808 -17.21 35.76 -38.42
C ARG A 808 -16.36 34.76 -37.62
N ALA A 809 -16.12 35.03 -36.34
CA ALA A 809 -15.40 34.12 -35.45
C ALA A 809 -16.17 32.80 -35.25
N ARG A 810 -17.48 32.86 -34.99
CA ARG A 810 -18.36 31.70 -34.80
C ARG A 810 -18.39 30.80 -36.04
N THR A 811 -18.54 31.35 -37.25
CA THR A 811 -18.52 30.56 -38.50
C THR A 811 -17.19 29.83 -38.72
N ARG A 812 -16.06 30.46 -38.40
CA ARG A 812 -14.74 29.80 -38.53
C ARG A 812 -14.55 28.71 -37.48
N LEU A 813 -14.92 29.00 -36.23
CA LEU A 813 -14.87 28.03 -35.13
C LEU A 813 -15.77 26.81 -35.43
N GLU A 814 -16.98 27.05 -35.96
CA GLU A 814 -17.92 26.02 -36.38
C GLU A 814 -17.30 25.08 -37.41
N LYS A 815 -16.81 25.64 -38.53
CA LYS A 815 -16.11 24.85 -39.57
C LYS A 815 -14.91 24.07 -39.01
N TYR A 816 -14.14 24.66 -38.09
CA TYR A 816 -13.00 23.98 -37.47
C TYR A 816 -13.45 22.79 -36.62
N PHE A 817 -14.47 22.95 -35.77
CA PHE A 817 -15.01 21.87 -34.94
C PHE A 817 -15.74 20.80 -35.77
N GLU A 818 -16.38 21.17 -36.89
CA GLU A 818 -16.88 20.21 -37.88
C GLU A 818 -15.74 19.37 -38.47
N GLN A 819 -14.59 19.98 -38.82
CA GLN A 819 -13.41 19.27 -39.30
C GLN A 819 -12.78 18.34 -38.24
N GLN A 820 -12.87 18.68 -36.95
CA GLN A 820 -12.45 17.79 -35.87
C GLN A 820 -13.47 16.66 -35.58
N GLY A 821 -14.63 16.69 -36.23
CA GLY A 821 -15.70 15.71 -36.06
C GLY A 821 -16.50 15.89 -34.77
N PHE A 822 -16.51 17.08 -34.17
CA PHE A 822 -17.22 17.37 -32.92
C PHE A 822 -18.73 17.19 -33.06
N PHE A 823 -19.34 17.83 -34.06
CA PHE A 823 -20.79 17.75 -34.32
C PHE A 823 -21.23 16.43 -34.97
N GLY A 824 -20.27 15.60 -35.39
CA GLY A 824 -20.54 14.26 -35.93
C GLY A 824 -20.59 13.16 -34.85
N SER A 825 -20.30 13.51 -33.59
CA SER A 825 -20.23 12.59 -32.46
C SER A 825 -21.42 12.77 -31.52
N ARG A 826 -21.76 11.72 -30.79
CA ARG A 826 -22.82 11.77 -29.77
C ARG A 826 -22.25 12.15 -28.41
N ASP A 827 -21.14 11.52 -28.03
CA ASP A 827 -20.48 11.71 -26.74
C ASP A 827 -19.06 12.22 -26.97
N VAL A 828 -18.73 13.41 -26.44
CA VAL A 828 -17.39 14.02 -26.57
C VAL A 828 -16.80 14.27 -25.19
N ALA A 829 -15.55 13.86 -25.00
CA ALA A 829 -14.78 14.14 -23.80
C ALA A 829 -13.75 15.26 -24.06
N PHE A 830 -13.81 16.33 -23.26
CA PHE A 830 -12.78 17.36 -23.22
C PHE A 830 -11.80 17.11 -22.08
N VAL A 831 -10.52 17.36 -22.34
CA VAL A 831 -9.46 17.30 -21.34
C VAL A 831 -8.62 18.56 -21.38
N ASP A 832 -8.46 19.19 -20.22
CA ASP A 832 -7.67 20.40 -20.03
C ASP A 832 -7.21 20.51 -18.58
N ILE A 833 -6.30 21.44 -18.28
CA ILE A 833 -6.02 21.82 -16.90
C ILE A 833 -7.22 22.56 -16.27
N GLY A 834 -7.80 23.49 -17.05
CA GLY A 834 -9.16 24.02 -16.99
C GLY A 834 -9.77 24.44 -15.65
N TRP A 835 -9.15 25.36 -14.89
CA TRP A 835 -9.64 25.87 -13.59
C TRP A 835 -11.11 26.30 -13.55
N ASN A 836 -11.62 26.87 -14.63
CA ASN A 836 -12.97 27.45 -14.69
C ASN A 836 -13.87 26.85 -15.78
N GLY A 837 -13.41 25.83 -16.52
CA GLY A 837 -14.20 25.23 -17.61
C GLY A 837 -14.64 26.20 -18.72
N THR A 838 -13.99 27.35 -18.86
CA THR A 838 -14.47 28.49 -19.66
C THR A 838 -14.60 28.17 -21.15
N ILE A 839 -13.74 27.29 -21.69
CA ILE A 839 -13.82 26.88 -23.11
C ILE A 839 -15.11 26.11 -23.38
N GLN A 840 -15.41 25.12 -22.54
CA GLN A 840 -16.64 24.33 -22.63
C GLN A 840 -17.88 25.22 -22.47
N HIS A 841 -17.84 26.19 -21.55
CA HIS A 841 -18.92 27.16 -21.37
C HIS A 841 -19.16 27.99 -22.65
N PHE A 842 -18.12 28.63 -23.22
CA PHE A 842 -18.29 29.44 -24.43
C PHE A 842 -18.68 28.62 -25.68
N LEU A 843 -18.28 27.35 -25.76
CA LEU A 843 -18.75 26.45 -26.81
C LEU A 843 -20.25 26.12 -26.65
N ALA A 844 -20.70 25.88 -25.42
CA ALA A 844 -22.12 25.67 -25.13
C ALA A 844 -22.94 26.94 -25.40
N GLU A 845 -22.44 28.14 -25.07
CA GLU A 845 -23.08 29.40 -25.44
C GLU A 845 -23.16 29.61 -26.96
N SER A 846 -22.08 29.27 -27.68
CA SER A 846 -22.00 29.50 -29.12
C SER A 846 -22.85 28.52 -29.94
N PHE A 847 -22.95 27.27 -29.50
CA PHE A 847 -23.51 26.17 -30.31
C PHE A 847 -24.52 25.27 -29.59
N GLY A 848 -24.75 25.42 -28.29
CA GLY A 848 -25.59 24.50 -27.48
C GLY A 848 -27.10 24.53 -27.79
N THR A 849 -27.53 25.34 -28.77
CA THR A 849 -28.88 25.29 -29.35
C THR A 849 -28.96 24.50 -30.64
N ARG A 850 -27.82 24.06 -31.21
CA ARG A 850 -27.79 23.18 -32.38
C ARG A 850 -28.36 21.80 -32.01
N ALA A 851 -29.06 21.17 -32.96
CA ALA A 851 -29.67 19.86 -32.75
C ALA A 851 -28.64 18.72 -32.70
N ASP A 852 -27.49 18.92 -33.34
CA ASP A 852 -26.35 17.99 -33.43
C ASP A 852 -25.21 18.36 -32.45
N TYR A 853 -25.49 19.20 -31.45
CA TYR A 853 -24.52 19.46 -30.39
C TYR A 853 -24.35 18.20 -29.51
N PRO A 854 -23.12 17.68 -29.34
CA PRO A 854 -22.89 16.44 -28.60
C PRO A 854 -23.14 16.58 -27.10
N ASP A 855 -23.30 15.45 -26.40
CA ASP A 855 -23.18 15.42 -24.94
C ASP A 855 -21.69 15.54 -24.57
N VAL A 856 -21.34 16.65 -23.92
CA VAL A 856 -19.96 17.00 -23.61
C VAL A 856 -19.65 16.70 -22.14
N ALA A 857 -18.61 15.89 -21.91
CA ALA A 857 -18.02 15.67 -20.61
C ALA A 857 -16.63 16.31 -20.53
N GLY A 858 -16.45 17.29 -19.65
CA GLY A 858 -15.16 17.92 -19.37
C GLY A 858 -14.47 17.28 -18.17
N TYR A 859 -13.28 16.74 -18.39
CA TYR A 859 -12.40 16.20 -17.35
C TYR A 859 -11.20 17.13 -17.16
N TYR A 860 -11.17 17.79 -16.01
CA TYR A 860 -10.21 18.85 -15.71
C TYR A 860 -9.24 18.44 -14.61
N PHE A 861 -7.99 18.89 -14.71
CA PHE A 861 -7.02 18.71 -13.61
C PHE A 861 -7.56 19.31 -12.31
N ALA A 862 -8.05 20.55 -12.40
CA ALA A 862 -8.66 21.29 -11.29
C ALA A 862 -9.83 22.13 -11.80
N LEU A 863 -10.91 22.22 -11.02
CA LEU A 863 -12.12 22.99 -11.34
C LEU A 863 -12.61 23.77 -10.12
N VAL A 864 -12.74 25.09 -10.19
CA VAL A 864 -13.08 25.98 -9.05
C VAL A 864 -14.56 26.39 -9.04
N ASN A 865 -15.29 26.12 -10.12
CA ASN A 865 -16.73 26.35 -10.27
C ASN A 865 -17.19 27.83 -10.18
N SER A 866 -16.35 28.79 -10.58
CA SER A 866 -16.65 30.23 -10.44
C SER A 866 -17.69 30.75 -11.43
N PHE A 867 -17.95 30.06 -12.54
CA PHE A 867 -18.77 30.56 -13.66
C PHE A 867 -19.82 29.57 -14.19
N HIS A 868 -20.06 28.46 -13.49
CA HIS A 868 -21.07 27.47 -13.89
C HIS A 868 -22.30 27.57 -12.99
N THR A 869 -23.43 27.97 -13.57
CA THR A 869 -24.71 27.99 -12.87
C THR A 869 -25.41 26.63 -12.99
N PRO A 870 -25.98 26.07 -11.91
CA PRO A 870 -26.78 24.84 -11.99
C PRO A 870 -27.93 25.00 -13.01
N GLY A 871 -27.97 24.13 -14.03
CA GLY A 871 -28.97 24.16 -15.11
C GLY A 871 -28.48 24.69 -16.47
N GLU A 872 -27.22 25.13 -16.59
CA GLU A 872 -26.60 25.47 -17.87
C GLU A 872 -26.42 24.24 -18.79
N ARG A 873 -26.52 24.45 -20.11
CA ARG A 873 -26.31 23.41 -21.16
C ARG A 873 -24.84 23.02 -21.34
N CYS A 874 -24.04 23.14 -20.27
CA CYS A 874 -22.60 22.99 -20.33
C CYS A 874 -22.16 21.51 -20.22
N GLY A 875 -23.07 20.55 -20.01
CA GLY A 875 -22.74 19.13 -19.86
C GLY A 875 -22.06 18.79 -18.53
N LEU A 876 -21.40 17.64 -18.46
CA LEU A 876 -20.64 17.21 -17.27
C LEU A 876 -19.34 18.01 -17.18
N THR A 877 -18.98 18.45 -15.96
CA THR A 877 -17.68 19.06 -15.64
C THR A 877 -17.15 18.43 -14.37
N ASP A 878 -16.08 17.65 -14.47
CA ASP A 878 -15.45 16.91 -13.37
C ASP A 878 -14.02 17.42 -13.14
N GLY A 879 -13.76 17.95 -11.95
CA GLY A 879 -12.41 18.27 -11.50
C GLY A 879 -11.80 17.07 -10.79
N LEU A 880 -10.78 16.45 -11.37
CA LEU A 880 -10.25 15.19 -10.85
C LEU A 880 -9.51 15.41 -9.53
N LEU A 881 -8.47 16.24 -9.51
CA LEU A 881 -7.67 16.48 -8.31
C LEU A 881 -8.32 17.54 -7.42
N LEU A 882 -8.83 18.60 -8.03
CA LEU A 882 -9.59 19.64 -7.34
C LEU A 882 -10.94 19.82 -8.00
N ASP A 883 -12.02 19.71 -7.22
CA ASP A 883 -13.36 20.13 -7.63
C ASP A 883 -13.99 21.01 -6.54
N GLY A 884 -14.14 22.29 -6.86
CA GLY A 884 -14.73 23.31 -6.01
C GLY A 884 -16.17 23.00 -5.61
N LYS A 885 -16.89 22.18 -6.40
CA LYS A 885 -18.24 21.69 -6.06
C LYS A 885 -18.22 20.77 -4.83
N ARG A 886 -17.11 20.07 -4.59
CA ARG A 886 -16.94 19.18 -3.42
C ARG A 886 -16.69 19.95 -2.14
N GLY A 887 -16.28 21.22 -2.22
CA GLY A 887 -16.00 22.06 -1.06
C GLY A 887 -14.86 21.55 -0.17
N ASN A 888 -14.01 20.65 -0.66
CA ASN A 888 -12.96 20.01 0.12
C ASN A 888 -11.74 20.93 0.30
N PRO A 889 -11.44 21.41 1.51
CA PRO A 889 -10.33 22.34 1.73
C PRO A 889 -8.96 21.76 1.35
N CYS A 890 -8.78 20.43 1.44
CA CYS A 890 -7.51 19.76 1.12
C CYS A 890 -7.15 19.83 -0.37
N GLU A 891 -8.13 20.05 -1.25
CA GLU A 891 -7.91 20.12 -2.69
C GLU A 891 -7.37 21.49 -3.12
N ARG A 892 -7.62 22.52 -2.32
CA ARG A 892 -7.35 23.93 -2.63
C ARG A 892 -5.88 24.23 -2.96
N ALA A 893 -4.94 23.44 -2.46
CA ALA A 893 -3.52 23.74 -2.63
C ALA A 893 -3.10 23.92 -4.10
N ALA A 894 -3.76 23.25 -5.06
CA ALA A 894 -3.49 23.47 -6.47
C ALA A 894 -3.80 24.90 -6.95
N MET A 895 -4.86 25.53 -6.42
CA MET A 895 -5.25 26.92 -6.73
C MET A 895 -4.37 27.98 -6.08
N ASP A 896 -3.63 27.63 -5.03
CA ASP A 896 -2.78 28.61 -4.35
C ASP A 896 -1.52 28.95 -5.17
N PHE A 897 -1.23 28.19 -6.24
CA PHE A 897 -0.17 28.44 -7.21
C PHE A 897 -0.41 27.68 -8.53
N GLU A 898 -1.34 28.20 -9.33
CA GLU A 898 -1.83 27.60 -10.59
C GLU A 898 -0.72 27.53 -11.66
N GLU A 899 0.15 28.54 -11.68
CA GLU A 899 1.16 28.73 -12.72
C GLU A 899 2.17 27.57 -12.78
N LEU A 900 2.41 26.88 -11.66
CA LEU A 900 3.26 25.69 -11.62
C LEU A 900 2.73 24.59 -12.55
N PHE A 901 1.43 24.34 -12.48
CA PHE A 901 0.80 23.25 -13.21
C PHE A 901 0.56 23.65 -14.67
N GLU A 902 0.16 24.89 -14.92
CA GLU A 902 0.01 25.43 -16.28
C GLU A 902 1.34 25.40 -17.03
N GLN A 903 2.44 25.87 -16.42
CA GLN A 903 3.76 25.79 -17.06
C GLN A 903 4.25 24.36 -17.26
N GLY A 904 3.93 23.46 -16.33
CA GLY A 904 4.25 22.04 -16.47
C GLY A 904 3.55 21.39 -17.66
N ALA A 905 2.27 21.71 -17.88
CA ALA A 905 1.41 21.06 -18.86
C ALA A 905 1.39 21.74 -20.25
N ARG A 906 1.78 23.02 -20.36
CA ARG A 906 1.68 23.81 -21.60
C ARG A 906 2.39 23.18 -22.79
N ALA A 907 1.81 23.35 -23.97
CA ALA A 907 2.51 23.07 -25.22
C ALA A 907 3.68 24.03 -25.47
N LEU A 908 4.69 23.56 -26.23
CA LEU A 908 5.87 24.35 -26.61
C LEU A 908 5.58 25.33 -27.75
N GLU A 909 4.52 25.07 -28.53
CA GLU A 909 3.98 25.97 -29.54
C GLU A 909 3.31 27.21 -28.92
N ALA A 910 2.90 28.13 -29.78
CA ALA A 910 2.31 29.40 -29.40
C ALA A 910 0.77 29.30 -29.28
N THR A 911 0.16 30.17 -28.47
CA THR A 911 -1.30 30.23 -28.29
C THR A 911 -2.02 30.53 -29.62
N THR A 912 -3.15 29.85 -29.85
CA THR A 912 -4.02 30.09 -31.00
C THR A 912 -4.74 31.43 -30.87
N LEU A 913 -4.58 32.31 -31.86
CA LEU A 913 -5.17 33.66 -31.87
C LEU A 913 -6.48 33.74 -32.66
N SER A 914 -6.56 33.00 -33.76
CA SER A 914 -7.70 32.97 -34.67
C SER A 914 -7.62 31.74 -35.58
N TYR A 915 -8.56 31.62 -36.52
CA TYR A 915 -8.46 30.67 -37.63
C TYR A 915 -8.44 31.39 -38.97
N ASP A 916 -7.79 30.75 -39.95
CA ASP A 916 -7.81 31.14 -41.36
C ASP A 916 -8.15 29.95 -42.26
N GLU A 917 -8.45 30.21 -43.53
CA GLU A 917 -8.67 29.15 -44.53
C GLU A 917 -7.41 28.97 -45.37
N ASP A 918 -6.96 27.72 -45.54
CA ASP A 918 -5.88 27.39 -46.46
C ASP A 918 -6.37 27.38 -47.92
N ALA A 919 -5.45 27.11 -48.86
CA ALA A 919 -5.76 27.09 -50.29
C ALA A 919 -6.82 26.04 -50.69
N ASP A 920 -7.02 25.01 -49.88
CA ASP A 920 -7.99 23.94 -50.10
C ASP A 920 -9.32 24.20 -49.35
N GLY A 921 -9.46 25.37 -48.71
CA GLY A 921 -10.65 25.76 -47.95
C GLY A 921 -10.75 25.09 -46.57
N ARG A 922 -9.68 24.46 -46.09
CA ARG A 922 -9.61 23.87 -44.75
C ARG A 922 -9.29 24.96 -43.73
N VAL A 923 -9.90 24.87 -42.55
CA VAL A 923 -9.72 25.87 -41.50
C VAL A 923 -8.51 25.48 -40.65
N ILE A 924 -7.50 26.35 -40.62
CA ILE A 924 -6.25 26.14 -39.90
C ILE A 924 -6.07 27.15 -38.75
N PRO A 925 -5.47 26.75 -37.62
CA PRO A 925 -5.17 27.66 -36.52
C PRO A 925 -4.08 28.65 -36.90
N VAL A 926 -4.31 29.93 -36.59
CA VAL A 926 -3.30 30.98 -36.65
C VAL A 926 -2.70 31.14 -35.26
N LEU A 927 -1.43 30.78 -35.13
CA LEU A 927 -0.69 30.86 -33.87
C LEU A 927 -0.02 32.23 -33.71
N LYS A 928 0.24 32.63 -32.46
CA LYS A 928 0.97 33.87 -32.16
C LYS A 928 2.39 33.82 -32.75
N GLY A 929 2.83 34.93 -33.33
CA GLY A 929 4.16 35.06 -33.93
C GLY A 929 5.29 35.01 -32.90
N ASP A 930 6.44 34.46 -33.29
CA ASP A 930 7.62 34.30 -32.43
C ASP A 930 8.29 35.65 -32.07
N ASP A 931 7.95 36.72 -32.78
CA ASP A 931 8.41 38.08 -32.52
C ASP A 931 7.64 38.78 -31.38
N ALA A 932 6.51 38.23 -30.95
CA ALA A 932 5.72 38.78 -29.85
C ALA A 932 6.54 38.82 -28.52
N PRO A 933 6.41 39.88 -27.70
CA PRO A 933 7.25 40.07 -26.51
C PRO A 933 7.19 38.91 -25.49
N ASP A 934 5.99 38.45 -25.16
CA ASP A 934 5.76 37.31 -24.26
C ASP A 934 6.23 35.99 -24.88
N ARG A 935 6.02 35.82 -26.20
CA ARG A 935 6.45 34.62 -26.92
C ARG A 935 7.97 34.43 -26.93
N ARG A 936 8.75 35.50 -27.01
CA ARG A 936 10.23 35.42 -26.90
C ARG A 936 10.69 34.85 -25.57
N GLU A 937 10.05 35.24 -24.48
CA GLU A 937 10.35 34.71 -23.13
C GLU A 937 9.92 33.24 -23.01
N GLU A 938 8.76 32.86 -23.57
CA GLU A 938 8.34 31.46 -23.63
C GLU A 938 9.33 30.58 -24.40
N LEU A 939 9.79 31.04 -25.57
CA LEU A 939 10.76 30.32 -26.40
C LEU A 939 12.09 30.12 -25.66
N ALA A 940 12.54 31.13 -24.90
CA ALA A 940 13.73 31.01 -24.06
C ALA A 940 13.53 29.98 -22.92
N CYS A 941 12.30 29.79 -22.46
CA CYS A 941 11.93 28.84 -21.41
C CYS A 941 11.62 27.42 -21.93
N ASN A 942 11.30 27.27 -23.22
CA ASN A 942 10.87 26.00 -23.82
C ASN A 942 11.81 24.81 -23.57
N PRO A 943 13.15 24.94 -23.66
CA PRO A 943 14.05 23.82 -23.34
C PRO A 943 13.89 23.30 -21.90
N ARG A 944 13.59 24.20 -20.94
CA ARG A 944 13.38 23.85 -19.52
C ARG A 944 12.06 23.11 -19.33
N ILE A 945 11.01 23.57 -20.01
CA ILE A 945 9.69 22.92 -20.01
C ILE A 945 9.76 21.54 -20.67
N ASP A 946 10.47 21.42 -21.80
CA ASP A 946 10.68 20.12 -22.45
C ASP A 946 11.39 19.13 -21.52
N ALA A 947 12.47 19.55 -20.86
CA ALA A 947 13.17 18.71 -19.87
C ALA A 947 12.23 18.23 -18.76
N LEU A 948 11.42 19.13 -18.20
CA LEU A 948 10.40 18.81 -17.19
C LEU A 948 9.37 17.80 -17.73
N GLN A 949 8.84 17.99 -18.94
CA GLN A 949 7.87 17.09 -19.55
C GLN A 949 8.46 15.71 -19.86
N ARG A 950 9.74 15.63 -20.28
CA ARG A 950 10.46 14.35 -20.41
C ARG A 950 10.55 13.62 -19.08
N GLY A 951 10.77 14.34 -17.98
CA GLY A 951 10.76 13.80 -16.63
C GLY A 951 9.39 13.23 -16.25
N VAL A 952 8.31 13.97 -16.52
CA VAL A 952 6.93 13.52 -16.27
C VAL A 952 6.61 12.23 -17.03
N LEU A 953 6.95 12.17 -18.33
CA LEU A 953 6.69 11.00 -19.15
C LEU A 953 7.49 9.78 -18.70
N ALA A 954 8.75 9.96 -18.27
CA ALA A 954 9.53 8.88 -17.69
C ALA A 954 8.90 8.37 -16.39
N HIS A 955 8.39 9.26 -15.53
CA HIS A 955 7.68 8.86 -14.31
C HIS A 955 6.44 8.02 -14.62
N LEU A 956 5.67 8.41 -15.65
CA LEU A 956 4.41 7.77 -16.03
C LEU A 956 4.57 6.26 -16.27
N GLU A 957 5.64 5.83 -16.93
CA GLU A 957 5.87 4.41 -17.22
C GLU A 957 6.08 3.58 -15.95
N HIS A 958 6.78 4.14 -14.97
CA HIS A 958 6.98 3.50 -13.67
C HIS A 958 5.72 3.55 -12.82
N PHE A 959 5.00 4.67 -12.87
CA PHE A 959 3.72 4.83 -12.19
C PHE A 959 2.70 3.82 -12.70
N HIS A 960 2.57 3.68 -14.02
CA HIS A 960 1.71 2.68 -14.67
C HIS A 960 2.07 1.27 -14.19
N ALA A 961 3.34 0.88 -14.31
CA ALA A 961 3.79 -0.43 -13.84
C ALA A 961 3.51 -0.67 -12.35
N ALA A 962 3.69 0.34 -11.49
CA ALA A 962 3.37 0.25 -10.07
C ALA A 962 1.86 0.17 -9.81
N GLN A 963 1.06 0.88 -10.60
CA GLN A 963 -0.41 0.80 -10.57
C GLN A 963 -0.87 -0.60 -11.00
N THR A 964 -0.30 -1.19 -12.05
CA THR A 964 -0.59 -2.56 -12.48
C THR A 964 -0.24 -3.58 -11.39
N LEU A 965 0.88 -3.40 -10.69
CA LEU A 965 1.33 -4.27 -9.60
C LEU A 965 0.43 -4.20 -8.35
N THR A 966 -0.05 -3.01 -8.01
CA THR A 966 -0.82 -2.77 -6.78
C THR A 966 -2.33 -2.88 -7.00
N GLY A 967 -2.81 -2.51 -8.18
CA GLY A 967 -4.23 -2.41 -8.51
C GLY A 967 -4.95 -1.28 -7.79
N PHE A 968 -4.24 -0.28 -7.25
CA PHE A 968 -4.88 0.88 -6.63
C PHE A 968 -5.55 1.75 -7.70
N ASP A 969 -6.77 2.17 -7.41
CA ASP A 969 -7.54 3.09 -8.23
C ASP A 969 -7.20 4.56 -7.92
N PHE A 970 -7.76 5.48 -8.70
CA PHE A 970 -7.58 6.90 -8.50
C PHE A 970 -7.91 7.34 -7.07
N GLU A 971 -9.05 6.92 -6.52
CA GLU A 971 -9.51 7.38 -5.20
C GLU A 971 -8.61 6.88 -4.05
N ALA A 972 -8.05 5.67 -4.16
CA ALA A 972 -7.09 5.17 -3.18
C ALA A 972 -5.77 5.96 -3.18
N LEU A 973 -5.35 6.47 -4.34
CA LEU A 973 -4.09 7.20 -4.52
C LEU A 973 -4.23 8.71 -4.33
N ARG A 974 -5.43 9.25 -4.56
CA ARG A 974 -5.74 10.68 -4.53
C ARG A 974 -5.27 11.39 -3.26
N PRO A 975 -5.45 10.87 -2.02
CA PRO A 975 -4.99 11.56 -0.82
C PRO A 975 -3.48 11.81 -0.79
N TYR A 976 -2.68 10.88 -1.32
CA TYR A 976 -1.24 11.05 -1.42
C TYR A 976 -0.87 12.09 -2.48
N GLY A 977 -1.55 12.07 -3.63
CA GLY A 977 -1.38 13.10 -4.67
C GLY A 977 -1.68 14.52 -4.17
N LEU A 978 -2.76 14.68 -3.40
CA LEU A 978 -3.10 15.95 -2.75
C LEU A 978 -2.02 16.39 -1.74
N ALA A 979 -1.48 15.45 -0.95
CA ALA A 979 -0.37 15.74 -0.05
C ALA A 979 0.90 16.16 -0.79
N LEU A 980 1.16 15.62 -1.98
CA LEU A 980 2.28 16.03 -2.84
C LEU A 980 2.07 17.43 -3.43
N ILE A 981 0.87 17.73 -3.91
CA ILE A 981 0.48 19.09 -4.36
C ILE A 981 0.68 20.08 -3.22
N GLU A 982 0.15 19.76 -2.04
CA GLU A 982 0.30 20.60 -0.85
C GLU A 982 1.77 20.80 -0.51
N ARG A 983 2.58 19.74 -0.51
CA ARG A 983 4.03 19.84 -0.28
C ARG A 983 4.70 20.74 -1.32
N ALA A 984 4.34 20.62 -2.60
CA ALA A 984 4.94 21.41 -3.68
C ALA A 984 4.56 22.88 -3.61
N VAL A 985 3.31 23.20 -3.31
CA VAL A 985 2.80 24.57 -3.34
C VAL A 985 3.01 25.28 -2.00
N VAL A 986 2.67 24.64 -0.89
CA VAL A 986 2.64 25.25 0.45
C VAL A 986 3.96 25.07 1.19
N TYR A 987 4.70 23.99 0.91
CA TYR A 987 5.96 23.64 1.57
C TYR A 987 7.16 23.52 0.60
N PRO A 988 7.39 24.48 -0.31
CA PRO A 988 8.46 24.34 -1.29
C PRO A 988 9.84 24.39 -0.66
N GLU A 989 10.76 23.65 -1.26
CA GLU A 989 12.18 23.71 -0.94
C GLU A 989 12.84 24.91 -1.63
N ARG A 990 13.96 25.36 -1.06
CA ARG A 990 14.67 26.54 -1.57
C ARG A 990 15.11 26.38 -3.03
N ASP A 991 15.55 25.18 -3.39
CA ASP A 991 16.05 24.88 -4.73
C ASP A 991 14.89 24.81 -5.73
N GLU A 992 13.72 24.32 -5.31
CA GLU A 992 12.49 24.32 -6.11
C GLU A 992 12.01 25.75 -6.39
N VAL A 993 12.04 26.63 -5.40
CA VAL A 993 11.71 28.06 -5.59
C VAL A 993 12.63 28.71 -6.62
N ALA A 994 13.92 28.38 -6.62
CA ALA A 994 14.87 28.91 -7.58
C ALA A 994 14.63 28.35 -9.00
N LEU A 995 14.31 27.05 -9.11
CA LEU A 995 14.02 26.39 -10.39
C LEU A 995 12.72 26.91 -11.01
N VAL A 996 11.62 26.85 -10.27
CA VAL A 996 10.29 27.26 -10.75
C VAL A 996 10.23 28.77 -10.95
N GLY A 997 10.90 29.55 -10.10
CA GLY A 997 11.04 31.00 -10.30
C GLY A 997 11.83 31.40 -11.55
N GLY A 998 12.56 30.46 -12.17
CA GLY A 998 13.24 30.65 -13.45
C GLY A 998 12.36 30.40 -14.68
N LEU A 999 11.08 30.02 -14.50
CA LEU A 999 10.13 29.84 -15.59
C LEU A 999 9.44 31.16 -15.93
N ALA A 1000 9.17 31.39 -17.22
CA ALA A 1000 8.38 32.52 -17.69
C ALA A 1000 6.91 32.08 -17.83
N HIS A 1001 5.98 32.81 -17.22
CA HIS A 1001 4.54 32.55 -17.34
C HIS A 1001 3.83 33.71 -18.05
N SER A 1002 3.00 33.39 -19.05
CA SER A 1002 2.20 34.30 -19.88
C SER A 1002 0.71 33.96 -19.69
N GLU A 1003 -0.13 34.97 -19.50
CA GLU A 1003 -1.58 34.78 -19.27
C GLU A 1003 -2.36 34.73 -20.61
N ASP A 1004 -3.21 33.72 -20.79
CA ASP A 1004 -3.87 33.38 -22.07
C ASP A 1004 -5.07 34.26 -22.50
N PHE A 1005 -5.33 35.40 -21.84
CA PHE A 1005 -6.31 36.40 -22.30
C PHE A 1005 -5.74 37.35 -23.37
N GLY A 1006 -4.68 36.92 -24.06
CA GLY A 1006 -3.99 37.68 -25.11
C GLY A 1006 -3.12 38.83 -24.59
N HIS A 1007 -2.85 38.93 -23.29
CA HIS A 1007 -2.00 39.96 -22.71
C HIS A 1007 -0.51 39.63 -22.88
N ASP A 1008 0.31 40.62 -23.27
CA ASP A 1008 1.76 40.45 -23.45
C ASP A 1008 2.54 40.57 -22.12
N HIS A 1009 1.89 40.27 -20.98
CA HIS A 1009 2.49 40.37 -19.66
C HIS A 1009 3.11 39.05 -19.24
N VAL A 1010 4.42 39.06 -19.00
CA VAL A 1010 5.14 37.95 -18.36
C VAL A 1010 5.10 38.14 -16.85
N LEU A 1011 4.58 37.14 -16.15
CA LEU A 1011 4.47 37.11 -14.69
C LEU A 1011 5.81 36.71 -14.06
N ASP A 1012 6.27 37.48 -13.07
CA ASP A 1012 7.43 37.10 -12.25
C ASP A 1012 7.01 36.08 -11.18
N ILE A 1013 7.31 34.81 -11.46
CA ILE A 1013 7.01 33.66 -10.59
C ILE A 1013 7.91 33.65 -9.35
N SER A 1014 9.08 34.28 -9.41
CA SER A 1014 10.11 34.19 -8.36
C SER A 1014 9.68 34.85 -7.04
N GLY A 1015 8.68 35.73 -7.08
CA GLY A 1015 8.11 36.42 -5.93
C GLY A 1015 9.03 37.51 -5.36
N GLY A 1016 8.46 38.67 -5.05
CA GLY A 1016 9.20 39.80 -4.48
C GLY A 1016 9.76 39.53 -3.07
N ASP A 1017 10.84 40.21 -2.69
CA ASP A 1017 11.58 39.95 -1.44
C ASP A 1017 10.80 40.32 -0.17
N ILE A 1018 10.38 39.33 0.62
CA ILE A 1018 9.85 39.50 1.97
C ILE A 1018 11.00 39.36 2.97
N GLY A 1019 11.18 40.36 3.84
CA GLY A 1019 12.21 40.36 4.86
C GLY A 1019 11.65 40.29 6.28
N TRP A 1020 12.52 40.10 7.28
CA TRP A 1020 12.14 40.08 8.69
C TRP A 1020 11.34 41.32 9.15
N ARG A 1021 11.59 42.48 8.53
CA ARG A 1021 10.89 43.73 8.82
C ARG A 1021 9.42 43.74 8.41
N ASP A 1022 9.02 42.90 7.45
CA ASP A 1022 7.62 42.80 7.02
C ASP A 1022 6.74 42.12 8.10
N PHE A 1023 7.31 41.21 8.91
CA PHE A 1023 6.61 40.57 10.05
C PHE A 1023 6.24 41.56 11.15
N LEU A 1024 6.94 42.69 11.24
CA LEU A 1024 6.61 43.79 12.16
C LEU A 1024 5.44 44.66 11.63
N ARG A 1025 4.96 44.43 10.40
CA ARG A 1025 3.90 45.20 9.75
C ARG A 1025 2.87 44.27 9.09
N PRO A 1026 1.95 43.65 9.86
CA PRO A 1026 1.06 42.59 9.38
C PRO A 1026 0.20 42.97 8.18
N ARG A 1027 -0.31 44.21 8.13
CA ARG A 1027 -1.09 44.72 6.98
C ARG A 1027 -0.26 44.80 5.70
N ARG A 1028 0.99 45.26 5.80
CA ARG A 1028 1.92 45.35 4.68
C ARG A 1028 2.33 43.95 4.20
N LEU A 1029 2.62 43.04 5.12
CA LEU A 1029 2.90 41.64 4.81
C LEU A 1029 1.73 40.98 4.07
N SER A 1030 0.50 41.14 4.57
CA SER A 1030 -0.69 40.60 3.90
C SER A 1030 -0.90 41.18 2.51
N GLN A 1031 -0.64 42.48 2.29
CA GLN A 1031 -0.76 43.10 0.96
C GLN A 1031 0.29 42.55 0.00
N ARG A 1032 1.55 42.42 0.44
CA ARG A 1032 2.64 41.89 -0.39
C ARG A 1032 2.43 40.42 -0.74
N LEU A 1033 1.97 39.61 0.21
CA LEU A 1033 1.65 38.19 -0.03
C LEU A 1033 0.47 38.00 -0.99
N ARG A 1034 -0.54 38.88 -0.96
CA ARG A 1034 -1.67 38.80 -1.92
C ARG A 1034 -1.29 39.17 -3.34
N ALA A 1035 -0.23 39.95 -3.51
CA ALA A 1035 0.23 40.42 -4.82
C ALA A 1035 1.22 39.45 -5.50
N GLN A 1036 1.62 38.38 -4.83
CA GLN A 1036 2.52 37.36 -5.39
C GLN A 1036 1.72 36.20 -5.96
N ALA A 1037 2.13 35.70 -7.13
CA ALA A 1037 1.62 34.45 -7.69
C ALA A 1037 1.86 33.28 -6.72
N TRP A 1038 3.11 33.10 -6.30
CA TRP A 1038 3.46 32.06 -5.34
C TRP A 1038 3.57 32.60 -3.90
N ARG A 1039 2.46 32.54 -3.17
CA ARG A 1039 2.32 33.14 -1.82
C ARG A 1039 3.26 32.54 -0.77
N TYR A 1040 3.73 31.30 -0.97
CA TYR A 1040 4.53 30.57 0.00
C TYR A 1040 6.04 30.57 -0.29
N ALA A 1041 6.45 30.86 -1.54
CA ALA A 1041 7.86 30.89 -1.97
C ALA A 1041 8.78 31.76 -1.09
N PRO A 1042 8.39 32.98 -0.65
CA PRO A 1042 9.30 33.81 0.13
C PRO A 1042 9.70 33.18 1.47
N PHE A 1043 8.86 32.30 2.03
CA PHE A 1043 9.14 31.68 3.32
C PHE A 1043 10.24 30.60 3.23
N ALA A 1044 10.44 29.98 2.06
CA ALA A 1044 11.51 29.01 1.83
C ALA A 1044 12.91 29.64 1.85
N ARG A 1045 13.01 30.97 1.70
CA ARG A 1045 14.29 31.71 1.72
C ARG A 1045 14.83 31.96 3.13
N PHE A 1046 14.02 31.79 4.18
CA PHE A 1046 14.44 32.01 5.55
C PHE A 1046 15.21 30.81 6.12
N ARG A 1047 16.40 31.06 6.70
CA ARG A 1047 17.17 30.02 7.42
C ARG A 1047 16.50 29.54 8.70
N ASN A 1048 15.64 30.35 9.32
CA ASN A 1048 14.87 29.98 10.51
C ASN A 1048 13.52 29.38 10.08
N PRO A 1049 13.08 28.25 10.63
CA PRO A 1049 11.79 27.64 10.27
C PRO A 1049 10.56 28.42 10.78
N LEU A 1050 10.70 29.40 11.68
CA LEU A 1050 9.57 30.11 12.31
C LEU A 1050 8.63 30.82 11.30
N PRO A 1051 9.13 31.56 10.29
CA PRO A 1051 8.29 32.17 9.26
C PRO A 1051 7.51 31.13 8.43
N ALA A 1052 8.16 30.02 8.08
CA ALA A 1052 7.52 28.91 7.41
C ALA A 1052 6.46 28.28 8.33
N LEU A 1053 6.75 28.08 9.62
CA LEU A 1053 5.80 27.59 10.61
C LEU A 1053 4.56 28.50 10.76
N LEU A 1054 4.73 29.81 10.76
CA LEU A 1054 3.63 30.77 10.83
C LEU A 1054 2.75 30.74 9.57
N ALA A 1055 3.37 30.68 8.38
CA ALA A 1055 2.64 30.50 7.12
C ALA A 1055 1.83 29.18 7.13
N ARG A 1056 2.41 28.12 7.68
CA ARG A 1056 1.75 26.80 7.85
C ARG A 1056 0.56 26.86 8.81
N VAL A 1057 0.71 27.52 9.95
CA VAL A 1057 -0.41 27.72 10.90
C VAL A 1057 -1.52 28.54 10.25
N GLN A 1058 -1.18 29.54 9.43
CA GLN A 1058 -2.16 30.34 8.70
C GLN A 1058 -2.89 29.54 7.62
N HIS A 1059 -2.20 28.67 6.87
CA HIS A 1059 -2.79 27.73 5.93
C HIS A 1059 -3.76 26.76 6.64
N LEU A 1060 -3.31 26.11 7.72
CA LEU A 1060 -4.14 25.22 8.53
C LEU A 1060 -5.35 25.92 9.16
N ARG A 1061 -5.25 27.21 9.52
CA ARG A 1061 -6.38 28.02 9.99
C ARG A 1061 -7.38 28.34 8.87
N GLN A 1062 -6.93 28.52 7.63
CA GLN A 1062 -7.82 28.70 6.48
C GLN A 1062 -8.58 27.41 6.17
N LEU A 1063 -7.97 26.24 6.38
CA LEU A 1063 -8.64 24.93 6.24
C LEU A 1063 -9.71 24.69 7.31
N ARG A 1064 -9.55 25.23 8.53
CA ARG A 1064 -10.51 25.10 9.66
C ARG A 1064 -11.64 26.14 9.64
N GLY A 1065 -11.54 27.16 8.79
CA GLY A 1065 -12.28 28.42 8.92
C GLY A 1065 -13.55 28.58 8.08
N ARG A 1066 -14.01 27.54 7.37
CA ARG A 1066 -15.27 27.59 6.63
C ARG A 1066 -16.04 26.28 6.82
N PRO A 1067 -17.35 26.37 7.12
CA PRO A 1067 -18.18 25.22 7.49
C PRO A 1067 -18.24 24.16 6.39
#